data_AF-V4W966-F1
#
_entry.id   AF-V4W966-F1
#
_cell.length_a   1.000
_cell.length_b   1.000
_cell.length_c   1.000
_cell.angle_alpha   90.00
_cell.angle_beta   90.00
_cell.angle_gamma   90.00
#
_symmetry.space_group_name_H-M   'P 1'
#
loop_
_entity.id
_entity.type
_entity.pdbx_description
1 polymer ?
#
loop_
_entity_poly.entity_id
_entity_poly.type
_entity_poly.pdbx_seq_one_letter_code
_entity_poly.pdbx_strand_id
1 'polypeptide(L)'
;MENQIATTLRYSIQALGRGFDVTSDIRLLYCKGAPGSRLVHIDEDHHAGDLVVSDGVLVPNVSVDIECSKGNRSIERIPVCSFHEMAGYFNEKSGISGNIPLGSFNAMFNFTGCWQADAAATKSLAMVGNFISLYKVKLAKLNLVLCEEIRRAVPYSWDPPLLASFIENYGTHIVTSITIGGRDVVYIRQHQSSPLSMMDIENYVKDIGDERFMDSKSQSSAAPLKYKDKDVTVIFRRRGGDDLEQSHAKWAETVQLAPDVINMTFTPIVSLLEGVPGIKHLARAIELYLEYKPPIEDLQYFLDYQIPRVWAPQHSNIQRKEPVCSSLQFSLMGPKLYISPDQVTVGRKPVTGLKLGLEGSKQNRLEINLQHLVSLPKILQPHWDAHVAIGAPKWQGPEEQDSRWFEPIKWKNFSHVSTAPIEYTDTSIGDLSGVHVVTGAQLGVWDFGAKNVLHLKLLFSKVPGCTIRRSVWDHSPSIPSTSQKPGSASSSVSNEKMPEDKREDSSGHIGKLAKIVDVTEMSKGPQDLPGHWLVTGAKLGVDKGRIVLRENLELVEGKVDWKGRPAVKYKHGGIKTSLLILAAFGFENLATIALGVNLVTYFNGVLHLDLAEAANQVTNYMGTSYILSIVVALLADAFIGRFKAVLISGSVEFLGLALITIQAHYPDLKPPPCNVFDPTAGCKKIEGSDAALLFVALYLIATGTAGIKAALPPYGADQFDEKDPIEARQMSSFFNLLFLAVCIGGAISVTLIVWIQDNKGWDRGFGLSSVAVFLATIIFAAGLPLYRFQVVQGSSVLIEIIQVYVAAIRNRKLELPEDPMELYEINMDKEAAIETEFLPHRDIFRFLDKAAIQKTSTENLEITEAPNPWKLCRVTQVENAKIILGMIPIFCCTIVMTLCLAQLQTFSIQQGLTMDTSVTTSFHIPPASLPILPILFMILAVPVYDRIFVPFARKITGNPTGITHLQRVGVGLVLSCISMAIAAVFEVIRKDVARDHNMLDAIPVVQPLPISTFWLSIQFFIFGIADMFTYVGLLEFFYSEAPKGIKSLSTCFLWCSMALGYFFSTILVNIVNSATRGITQSGGWLAGNNINRNHLNLFFWLLSALSFINFSVYLFMSSRYNYRPQTSVGGTACKSFSQDLSK
;
A
#
# COMPACT_ATOMS: atom_id res chain seq x y z
N MET A 1 4.43 -43.52 1.55
CA MET A 1 5.01 -42.37 0.81
C MET A 1 5.34 -42.84 -0.59
N GLU A 2 4.71 -42.26 -1.61
CA GLU A 2 5.24 -42.39 -2.97
C GLU A 2 6.61 -41.70 -3.02
N ASN A 3 7.53 -42.23 -3.83
CA ASN A 3 8.83 -41.60 -4.05
C ASN A 3 8.61 -40.33 -4.89
N GLN A 4 8.95 -39.15 -4.35
CA GLN A 4 8.70 -37.87 -5.04
C GLN A 4 9.38 -37.79 -6.42
N ILE A 5 10.52 -38.47 -6.62
CA ILE A 5 11.16 -38.60 -7.93
C ILE A 5 10.22 -39.28 -8.94
N ALA A 6 9.55 -40.37 -8.51
CA ALA A 6 8.59 -41.12 -9.34
C ALA A 6 7.37 -40.26 -9.68
N THR A 7 6.85 -39.52 -8.71
CA THR A 7 5.73 -38.58 -8.88
C THR A 7 6.08 -37.47 -9.88
N THR A 8 7.25 -36.81 -9.73
CA THR A 8 7.72 -35.77 -10.66
C THR A 8 8.01 -36.31 -12.06
N LEU A 9 8.59 -37.52 -12.17
CA LEU A 9 8.75 -38.23 -13.45
C LEU A 9 7.41 -38.51 -14.11
N ARG A 10 6.43 -39.04 -13.38
CA ARG A 10 5.08 -39.35 -13.88
C ARG A 10 4.38 -38.10 -14.43
N TYR A 11 4.37 -37.00 -13.68
CA TYR A 11 3.78 -35.75 -14.17
C TYR A 11 4.54 -35.15 -15.36
N SER A 12 5.85 -35.30 -15.41
CA SER A 12 6.65 -34.87 -16.58
C SER A 12 6.34 -35.72 -17.81
N ILE A 13 6.23 -37.04 -17.68
CA ILE A 13 5.83 -37.96 -18.76
C ILE A 13 4.41 -37.65 -19.26
N GLN A 14 3.48 -37.33 -18.37
CA GLN A 14 2.13 -36.88 -18.73
C GLN A 14 2.09 -35.48 -19.37
N ALA A 15 3.14 -34.67 -19.22
CA ALA A 15 3.25 -33.35 -19.84
C ALA A 15 3.87 -33.39 -21.26
N LEU A 16 4.65 -34.43 -21.60
CA LEU A 16 5.14 -34.61 -22.97
C LEU A 16 3.98 -34.75 -23.97
N GLY A 17 4.06 -34.03 -25.08
CA GLY A 17 3.02 -33.99 -26.11
C GLY A 17 1.82 -33.09 -25.77
N ARG A 18 1.79 -32.42 -24.61
CA ARG A 18 0.75 -31.43 -24.28
C ARG A 18 1.08 -30.05 -24.85
N GLY A 19 0.03 -29.26 -25.06
CA GLY A 19 0.14 -27.85 -25.41
C GLY A 19 0.73 -27.03 -24.27
N PHE A 20 1.45 -25.98 -24.61
CA PHE A 20 2.14 -25.11 -23.67
C PHE A 20 2.14 -23.68 -24.17
N ASP A 21 2.07 -22.73 -23.24
CA ASP A 21 2.23 -21.32 -23.54
C ASP A 21 3.61 -20.81 -23.13
N VAL A 22 4.48 -20.61 -24.12
CA VAL A 22 5.86 -20.19 -23.87
C VAL A 22 5.99 -18.71 -23.48
N THR A 23 4.88 -17.96 -23.38
CA THR A 23 4.85 -16.66 -22.70
C THR A 23 4.90 -16.80 -21.17
N SER A 24 4.69 -18.01 -20.62
CA SER A 24 4.74 -18.37 -19.20
C SER A 24 6.09 -18.96 -18.74
N ASP A 25 6.27 -19.13 -17.42
CA ASP A 25 7.42 -19.86 -16.83
C ASP A 25 7.31 -21.38 -17.09
N ILE A 26 8.43 -22.11 -17.06
CA ILE A 26 8.53 -23.55 -17.34
C ILE A 26 7.99 -24.46 -16.20
N ARG A 27 6.82 -24.12 -15.63
CA ARG A 27 6.11 -24.93 -14.62
C ARG A 27 5.08 -25.83 -15.30
N LEU A 28 4.92 -27.06 -14.82
CA LEU A 28 3.95 -28.04 -15.35
C LEU A 28 2.49 -27.56 -15.30
N LEU A 29 2.17 -26.59 -14.44
CA LEU A 29 0.83 -26.00 -14.33
C LEU A 29 0.39 -25.19 -15.58
N TYR A 30 1.34 -24.72 -16.40
CA TYR A 30 1.03 -24.00 -17.65
C TYR A 30 0.86 -24.93 -18.86
N CYS A 31 1.01 -26.24 -18.66
CA CYS A 31 0.61 -27.22 -19.68
C CYS A 31 -0.92 -27.18 -19.85
N LYS A 32 -1.38 -27.10 -21.10
CA LYS A 32 -2.80 -26.99 -21.46
C LYS A 32 -3.52 -28.35 -21.41
N GLY A 33 -4.84 -28.32 -21.24
CA GLY A 33 -5.69 -29.51 -21.07
C GLY A 33 -5.53 -30.21 -19.72
N ALA A 34 -6.09 -31.41 -19.57
CA ALA A 34 -5.96 -32.24 -18.38
C ALA A 34 -4.64 -33.06 -18.38
N PRO A 35 -4.18 -33.59 -17.23
CA PRO A 35 -3.08 -34.57 -17.21
C PRO A 35 -3.41 -35.77 -18.10
N GLY A 36 -2.58 -36.02 -19.12
CA GLY A 36 -2.80 -37.05 -20.14
C GLY A 36 -3.50 -36.60 -21.43
N SER A 37 -4.12 -35.41 -21.51
CA SER A 37 -4.75 -34.94 -22.75
C SER A 37 -3.70 -34.42 -23.74
N ARG A 38 -3.06 -35.33 -24.48
CA ARG A 38 -1.99 -35.06 -25.44
C ARG A 38 -2.53 -34.46 -26.75
N LEU A 39 -1.76 -33.55 -27.33
CA LEU A 39 -2.05 -32.95 -28.63
C LEU A 39 -1.50 -33.78 -29.80
N VAL A 40 -0.64 -34.75 -29.51
CA VAL A 40 0.11 -35.55 -30.49
C VAL A 40 -0.18 -37.03 -30.28
N HIS A 41 -0.36 -37.79 -31.35
CA HIS A 41 -0.53 -39.23 -31.30
C HIS A 41 0.75 -39.95 -30.84
N ILE A 42 0.66 -40.57 -29.67
CA ILE A 42 1.66 -41.44 -29.04
C ILE A 42 1.04 -42.84 -28.92
N ASP A 43 1.81 -43.91 -29.17
CA ASP A 43 1.31 -45.29 -29.04
C ASP A 43 1.22 -45.67 -27.55
N GLU A 44 0.04 -45.52 -26.96
CA GLU A 44 -0.25 -45.88 -25.56
C GLU A 44 -0.86 -47.28 -25.42
N ASP A 45 -1.59 -47.75 -26.43
CA ASP A 45 -2.49 -48.92 -26.31
C ASP A 45 -1.82 -50.27 -26.58
N HIS A 46 -0.73 -50.33 -27.36
CA HIS A 46 -0.20 -51.61 -27.86
C HIS A 46 1.14 -52.04 -27.25
N HIS A 47 1.96 -51.12 -26.74
CA HIS A 47 3.32 -51.42 -26.23
C HIS A 47 3.76 -50.52 -25.05
N ALA A 48 2.89 -50.30 -24.05
CA ALA A 48 3.30 -49.61 -22.82
C ALA A 48 4.19 -50.52 -21.95
N GLY A 49 5.35 -50.01 -21.52
CA GLY A 49 6.30 -50.74 -20.67
C GLY A 49 6.61 -49.99 -19.36
N ASP A 50 7.09 -50.72 -18.37
CA ASP A 50 7.53 -50.13 -17.10
C ASP A 50 8.90 -49.47 -17.27
N LEU A 51 8.97 -48.15 -17.05
CA LEU A 51 10.22 -47.42 -17.06
C LEU A 51 10.98 -47.66 -15.75
N VAL A 52 11.93 -48.58 -15.79
CA VAL A 52 12.86 -48.86 -14.68
C VAL A 52 14.03 -47.88 -14.72
N VAL A 53 14.08 -46.99 -13.74
CA VAL A 53 15.14 -46.00 -13.56
C VAL A 53 16.19 -46.53 -12.58
N SER A 54 17.47 -46.19 -12.80
CA SER A 54 18.65 -46.84 -12.20
C SER A 54 18.76 -46.88 -10.66
N ASP A 55 17.83 -46.23 -9.95
CA ASP A 55 17.83 -46.06 -8.50
C ASP A 55 16.61 -46.76 -7.85
N GLY A 56 16.06 -47.80 -8.52
CA GLY A 56 14.93 -48.61 -8.04
C GLY A 56 13.55 -47.97 -8.23
N VAL A 57 13.48 -46.87 -8.99
CA VAL A 57 12.23 -46.16 -9.29
C VAL A 57 11.58 -46.76 -10.54
N LEU A 58 10.36 -47.27 -10.39
CA LEU A 58 9.55 -47.82 -11.47
C LEU A 58 8.38 -46.87 -11.76
N VAL A 59 8.27 -46.39 -13.00
CA VAL A 59 7.10 -45.65 -13.48
C VAL A 59 6.34 -46.56 -14.45
N PRO A 60 5.13 -47.02 -14.10
CA PRO A 60 4.39 -47.96 -14.94
C PRO A 60 3.72 -47.28 -16.13
N ASN A 61 3.40 -48.08 -17.15
CA ASN A 61 2.65 -47.66 -18.35
C ASN A 61 3.29 -46.49 -19.12
N VAL A 62 4.60 -46.55 -19.39
CA VAL A 62 5.29 -45.55 -20.23
C VAL A 62 5.34 -46.05 -21.68
N SER A 63 4.91 -45.20 -22.61
CA SER A 63 4.95 -45.50 -24.06
C SER A 63 6.39 -45.61 -24.58
N VAL A 64 6.61 -46.51 -25.54
CA VAL A 64 7.87 -46.65 -26.31
C VAL A 64 8.30 -45.38 -27.05
N ASP A 65 7.39 -44.45 -27.33
CA ASP A 65 7.70 -43.15 -27.94
C ASP A 65 8.42 -42.18 -26.97
N ILE A 66 8.70 -42.58 -25.72
CA ILE A 66 9.28 -41.73 -24.66
C ILE A 66 10.63 -42.28 -24.19
N GLU A 67 11.70 -41.52 -24.46
CA GLU A 67 13.06 -41.84 -24.00
C GLU A 67 13.36 -41.10 -22.69
N CYS A 68 13.83 -41.83 -21.68
CA CYS A 68 14.37 -41.25 -20.43
C CYS A 68 15.88 -41.43 -20.40
N SER A 69 16.61 -40.35 -20.12
CA SER A 69 18.06 -40.32 -20.02
C SER A 69 18.49 -39.78 -18.66
N LYS A 70 19.57 -40.32 -18.07
CA LYS A 70 20.13 -39.80 -16.81
C LYS A 70 20.87 -38.49 -17.09
N GLY A 71 20.61 -37.48 -16.26
CA GLY A 71 21.22 -36.16 -16.36
C GLY A 71 22.59 -36.08 -15.69
N ASN A 72 23.31 -35.01 -15.99
CA ASN A 72 24.59 -34.67 -15.40
C ASN A 72 24.50 -33.39 -14.55
N ARG A 73 25.49 -33.19 -13.66
CA ARG A 73 25.72 -31.91 -12.99
C ARG A 73 26.53 -30.99 -13.91
N SER A 74 26.15 -29.72 -14.03
CA SER A 74 26.85 -28.71 -14.82
C SER A 74 26.79 -27.35 -14.15
N ILE A 75 27.95 -26.68 -14.06
CA ILE A 75 28.01 -25.26 -13.71
C ILE A 75 27.97 -24.47 -15.02
N GLU A 76 27.00 -23.57 -15.13
CA GLU A 76 26.82 -22.70 -16.27
C GLU A 76 27.14 -21.26 -15.87
N ARG A 77 27.96 -20.59 -16.68
CA ARG A 77 28.29 -19.19 -16.52
C ARG A 77 28.20 -18.50 -17.87
N ILE A 78 27.33 -17.51 -17.96
CA ILE A 78 27.15 -16.68 -19.14
C ILE A 78 27.90 -15.37 -18.89
N PRO A 79 28.81 -14.95 -19.79
CA PRO A 79 29.50 -13.66 -19.67
C PRO A 79 28.51 -12.49 -19.76
N VAL A 80 28.97 -11.29 -19.44
CA VAL A 80 28.13 -10.09 -19.51
C VAL A 80 27.77 -9.82 -20.96
N CYS A 81 26.48 -9.88 -21.29
CA CYS A 81 25.99 -9.72 -22.65
C CYS A 81 24.74 -8.82 -22.72
N SER A 82 24.30 -8.50 -23.93
CA SER A 82 23.10 -7.71 -24.17
C SER A 82 21.81 -8.46 -23.83
N PHE A 83 20.71 -7.72 -23.68
CA PHE A 83 19.38 -8.28 -23.49
C PHE A 83 19.02 -9.33 -24.56
N HIS A 84 19.36 -9.07 -25.82
CA HIS A 84 19.04 -9.96 -26.96
C HIS A 84 19.88 -11.24 -26.97
N GLU A 85 21.16 -11.17 -26.61
CA GLU A 85 22.02 -12.35 -26.54
C GLU A 85 21.58 -13.28 -25.41
N MET A 86 21.25 -12.73 -24.23
CA MET A 86 20.71 -13.50 -23.11
C MET A 86 19.32 -14.09 -23.42
N ALA A 87 18.45 -13.35 -24.12
CA ALA A 87 17.17 -13.87 -24.59
C ALA A 87 17.36 -15.01 -25.61
N GLY A 88 18.25 -14.84 -26.60
CA GLY A 88 18.60 -15.87 -27.58
C GLY A 88 19.11 -17.15 -26.93
N TYR A 89 19.97 -17.04 -25.90
CA TYR A 89 20.43 -18.18 -25.12
C TYR A 89 19.28 -18.95 -24.44
N PHE A 90 18.32 -18.26 -23.83
CA PHE A 90 17.15 -18.89 -23.21
C PHE A 90 16.26 -19.60 -24.24
N ASN A 91 16.16 -19.03 -25.45
CA ASN A 91 15.39 -19.57 -26.55
C ASN A 91 16.03 -20.86 -27.08
N GLU A 92 17.34 -20.83 -27.35
CA GLU A 92 18.13 -21.99 -27.78
C GLU A 92 18.06 -23.12 -26.74
N LYS A 93 18.20 -22.80 -25.44
CA LYS A 93 18.07 -23.76 -24.33
C LYS A 93 16.67 -24.40 -24.23
N SER A 94 15.66 -23.74 -24.79
CA SER A 94 14.28 -24.24 -24.89
C SER A 94 13.93 -24.84 -26.26
N GLY A 95 14.89 -24.94 -27.19
CA GLY A 95 14.70 -25.48 -28.54
C GLY A 95 13.94 -24.56 -29.50
N ILE A 96 13.84 -23.26 -29.19
CA ILE A 96 13.12 -22.25 -29.97
C ILE A 96 14.13 -21.34 -30.67
N SER A 97 13.91 -21.01 -31.94
CA SER A 97 14.74 -20.07 -32.70
C SER A 97 14.19 -18.64 -32.65
N GLY A 98 15.08 -17.65 -32.73
CA GLY A 98 14.75 -16.22 -32.76
C GLY A 98 15.07 -15.49 -31.44
N ASN A 99 14.81 -14.18 -31.41
CA ASN A 99 15.26 -13.27 -30.34
C ASN A 99 14.13 -12.72 -29.45
N ILE A 100 12.89 -13.18 -29.65
CA ILE A 100 11.75 -12.78 -28.81
C ILE A 100 11.90 -13.47 -27.44
N PRO A 101 11.97 -12.74 -26.31
CA PRO A 101 12.23 -13.35 -25.02
C PRO A 101 11.06 -14.23 -24.56
N LEU A 102 11.34 -15.43 -24.08
CA LEU A 102 10.33 -16.34 -23.52
C LEU A 102 9.84 -15.89 -22.13
N GLY A 103 8.73 -16.49 -21.67
CA GLY A 103 8.22 -16.30 -20.30
C GLY A 103 9.20 -16.77 -19.22
N SER A 104 9.95 -17.84 -19.50
CA SER A 104 11.05 -18.32 -18.66
C SER A 104 12.12 -17.24 -18.43
N PHE A 105 12.60 -16.58 -19.49
CA PHE A 105 13.54 -15.47 -19.41
C PHE A 105 12.96 -14.30 -18.59
N ASN A 106 11.72 -13.89 -18.88
CA ASN A 106 11.05 -12.80 -18.16
C ASN A 106 10.94 -13.10 -16.65
N ALA A 107 10.55 -14.32 -16.28
CA ALA A 107 10.42 -14.77 -14.89
C ALA A 107 11.76 -14.85 -14.14
N MET A 108 12.86 -15.19 -14.83
CA MET A 108 14.18 -15.26 -14.20
C MET A 108 14.75 -13.88 -13.88
N PHE A 109 14.58 -12.89 -14.78
CA PHE A 109 15.10 -11.53 -14.63
C PHE A 109 14.10 -10.50 -14.05
N ASN A 110 12.90 -10.94 -13.66
CA ASN A 110 11.79 -10.11 -13.18
C ASN A 110 11.37 -9.00 -14.18
N PHE A 111 11.27 -9.36 -15.47
CA PHE A 111 10.70 -8.49 -16.49
C PHE A 111 9.18 -8.67 -16.57
N THR A 112 8.44 -7.56 -16.51
CA THR A 112 6.97 -7.52 -16.48
C THR A 112 6.37 -6.50 -17.46
N GLY A 113 7.19 -5.73 -18.18
CA GLY A 113 6.74 -4.75 -19.18
C GLY A 113 6.72 -5.35 -20.60
N CYS A 114 6.52 -4.47 -21.59
CA CYS A 114 6.84 -4.84 -22.97
C CYS A 114 8.37 -4.99 -23.10
N TRP A 115 8.81 -6.05 -23.80
CA TRP A 115 10.22 -6.41 -23.82
C TRP A 115 11.10 -5.33 -24.48
N GLN A 116 10.53 -4.51 -25.36
CA GLN A 116 11.23 -3.38 -25.99
C GLN A 116 11.63 -2.32 -24.95
N ALA A 117 10.74 -2.01 -24.00
CA ALA A 117 11.03 -1.07 -22.92
C ALA A 117 11.99 -1.68 -21.88
N ASP A 118 11.79 -2.96 -21.54
CA ASP A 118 12.69 -3.67 -20.61
C ASP A 118 14.11 -3.84 -21.19
N ALA A 119 14.25 -4.02 -22.50
CA ALA A 119 15.52 -3.99 -23.21
C ALA A 119 16.14 -2.58 -23.19
N ALA A 120 15.38 -1.53 -23.50
CA ALA A 120 15.87 -0.14 -23.49
C ALA A 120 16.32 0.34 -22.09
N ALA A 121 15.72 -0.19 -21.02
CA ALA A 121 16.10 0.08 -19.64
C ALA A 121 17.31 -0.73 -19.13
N THR A 122 17.77 -1.74 -19.89
CA THR A 122 18.77 -2.71 -19.46
C THR A 122 20.07 -2.57 -20.24
N LYS A 123 21.16 -2.27 -19.52
CA LYS A 123 22.51 -2.07 -20.08
C LYS A 123 23.19 -3.38 -20.43
N SER A 124 23.11 -4.35 -19.53
CA SER A 124 23.68 -5.69 -19.69
C SER A 124 23.03 -6.69 -18.73
N LEU A 125 23.12 -7.97 -19.06
CA LEU A 125 22.66 -9.11 -18.26
C LEU A 125 23.81 -10.10 -18.07
N ALA A 126 23.79 -10.84 -16.96
CA ALA A 126 24.68 -11.97 -16.72
C ALA A 126 24.00 -13.06 -15.88
N MET A 127 24.51 -14.29 -15.97
CA MET A 127 24.03 -15.45 -15.22
C MET A 127 25.21 -16.31 -14.74
N VAL A 128 25.14 -16.78 -13.49
CA VAL A 128 25.98 -17.88 -13.02
C VAL A 128 25.13 -18.83 -12.16
N GLY A 129 25.21 -20.14 -12.41
CA GLY A 129 24.39 -21.11 -11.69
C GLY A 129 24.87 -22.56 -11.81
N ASN A 130 24.52 -23.36 -10.81
CA ASN A 130 24.76 -24.80 -10.80
C ASN A 130 23.45 -25.55 -11.09
N PHE A 131 23.50 -26.44 -12.07
CA PHE A 131 22.37 -27.24 -12.54
C PHE A 131 22.65 -28.72 -12.26
N ILE A 132 21.79 -29.34 -11.47
CA ILE A 132 21.83 -30.76 -11.10
C ILE A 132 20.69 -31.44 -11.85
N SER A 133 20.93 -31.82 -13.10
CA SER A 133 19.97 -32.62 -13.88
C SER A 133 20.00 -34.05 -13.37
N LEU A 134 18.88 -34.59 -12.91
CA LEU A 134 18.74 -36.00 -12.52
C LEU A 134 18.28 -36.85 -13.70
N TYR A 135 17.21 -36.43 -14.37
CA TYR A 135 16.63 -37.15 -15.52
C TYR A 135 16.13 -36.17 -16.57
N LYS A 136 16.24 -36.54 -17.84
CA LYS A 136 15.63 -35.85 -18.97
C LYS A 136 14.75 -36.83 -19.73
N VAL A 137 13.45 -36.57 -19.73
CA VAL A 137 12.44 -37.30 -20.52
C VAL A 137 12.17 -36.53 -21.80
N LYS A 138 12.14 -37.21 -22.95
CA LYS A 138 11.88 -36.61 -24.26
C LYS A 138 11.03 -37.52 -25.13
N LEU A 139 10.33 -36.95 -26.11
CA LEU A 139 9.71 -37.72 -27.19
C LEU A 139 10.82 -38.25 -28.12
N ALA A 140 10.87 -39.56 -28.32
CA ALA A 140 11.79 -40.24 -29.23
C ALA A 140 11.33 -40.18 -30.69
N LYS A 141 10.01 -40.03 -30.88
CA LYS A 141 9.34 -39.96 -32.19
C LYS A 141 9.71 -38.69 -32.95
N LEU A 142 10.54 -38.84 -33.99
CA LEU A 142 11.02 -37.72 -34.82
C LEU A 142 9.90 -36.99 -35.58
N ASN A 143 8.85 -37.71 -35.99
CA ASN A 143 7.71 -37.16 -36.73
C ASN A 143 6.48 -37.13 -35.83
N LEU A 144 6.25 -35.99 -35.17
CA LEU A 144 5.06 -35.75 -34.35
C LEU A 144 3.84 -35.49 -35.23
N VAL A 145 2.73 -36.20 -35.00
CA VAL A 145 1.46 -36.04 -35.72
C VAL A 145 0.39 -35.53 -34.77
N LEU A 146 -0.13 -34.33 -35.04
CA LEU A 146 -1.23 -33.73 -34.26
C LEU A 146 -2.53 -34.52 -34.39
N CYS A 147 -3.32 -34.56 -33.31
CA CYS A 147 -4.66 -35.13 -33.33
C CYS A 147 -5.57 -34.38 -34.33
N GLU A 148 -6.38 -35.12 -35.11
CA GLU A 148 -7.24 -34.55 -36.16
C GLU A 148 -8.24 -33.49 -35.66
N GLU A 149 -8.66 -33.58 -34.39
CA GLU A 149 -9.50 -32.57 -33.73
C GLU A 149 -8.85 -31.17 -33.73
N ILE A 150 -7.54 -31.11 -33.50
CA ILE A 150 -6.76 -29.86 -33.45
C ILE A 150 -6.61 -29.28 -34.85
N ARG A 151 -6.41 -30.14 -35.86
CA ARG A 151 -6.35 -29.72 -37.26
C ARG A 151 -7.68 -29.12 -37.72
N ARG A 152 -8.82 -29.65 -37.23
CA ARG A 152 -10.17 -29.12 -37.48
C ARG A 152 -10.46 -27.82 -36.70
N ALA A 153 -9.80 -27.61 -35.56
CA ALA A 153 -9.95 -26.40 -34.76
C ALA A 153 -9.22 -25.17 -35.33
N VAL A 154 -8.35 -25.33 -36.33
CA VAL A 154 -7.64 -24.20 -36.97
C VAL A 154 -8.62 -23.29 -37.72
N PRO A 155 -8.70 -21.97 -37.39
CA PRO A 155 -9.63 -21.07 -38.08
C PRO A 155 -9.24 -20.81 -39.55
N TYR A 156 -10.19 -21.00 -40.46
CA TYR A 156 -10.00 -20.80 -41.91
C TYR A 156 -9.72 -19.35 -42.33
N SER A 157 -10.00 -18.36 -41.47
CA SER A 157 -9.85 -16.92 -41.75
C SER A 157 -9.33 -16.16 -40.53
N TRP A 158 -9.00 -14.88 -40.69
CA TRP A 158 -8.65 -14.01 -39.55
C TRP A 158 -9.87 -13.73 -38.68
N ASP A 159 -10.09 -14.57 -37.67
CA ASP A 159 -11.17 -14.41 -36.69
C ASP A 159 -10.62 -14.35 -35.25
N PRO A 160 -10.47 -13.13 -34.69
CA PRO A 160 -9.82 -12.91 -33.40
C PRO A 160 -10.33 -13.77 -32.23
N PRO A 161 -11.65 -14.01 -32.05
CA PRO A 161 -12.13 -14.85 -30.94
C PRO A 161 -11.74 -16.32 -31.10
N LEU A 162 -11.87 -16.89 -32.30
CA LEU A 162 -11.47 -18.28 -32.58
C LEU A 162 -9.95 -18.47 -32.50
N LEU A 163 -9.17 -17.48 -32.97
CA LEU A 163 -7.71 -17.49 -32.88
C LEU A 163 -7.22 -17.40 -31.42
N ALA A 164 -7.82 -16.52 -30.61
CA ALA A 164 -7.53 -16.42 -29.19
C ALA A 164 -7.93 -17.70 -28.44
N SER A 165 -9.12 -18.23 -28.69
CA SER A 165 -9.60 -19.48 -28.08
C SER A 165 -8.73 -20.70 -28.46
N PHE A 166 -8.20 -20.75 -29.68
CA PHE A 166 -7.22 -21.79 -30.07
C PHE A 166 -5.95 -21.70 -29.22
N ILE A 167 -5.38 -20.51 -29.05
CA ILE A 167 -4.16 -20.28 -28.24
C ILE A 167 -4.44 -20.55 -26.75
N GLU A 168 -5.62 -20.17 -26.26
CA GLU A 168 -6.04 -20.42 -24.88
C GLU A 168 -6.17 -21.93 -24.57
N ASN A 169 -6.80 -22.69 -25.48
CA ASN A 169 -7.08 -24.12 -25.30
C ASN A 169 -5.87 -25.03 -25.61
N TYR A 170 -5.10 -24.72 -26.66
CA TYR A 170 -4.02 -25.59 -27.16
C TYR A 170 -2.61 -25.03 -26.94
N GLY A 171 -2.48 -23.76 -26.55
CA GLY A 171 -1.19 -23.10 -26.36
C GLY A 171 -0.53 -22.67 -27.69
N THR A 172 0.74 -22.28 -27.60
CA THR A 172 1.55 -21.82 -28.75
C THR A 172 2.52 -22.89 -29.25
N HIS A 173 2.98 -23.75 -28.35
CA HIS A 173 3.97 -24.80 -28.62
C HIS A 173 3.57 -26.12 -27.94
N ILE A 174 4.25 -27.21 -28.28
CA ILE A 174 4.09 -28.54 -27.69
C ILE A 174 5.36 -28.88 -26.90
N VAL A 175 5.21 -29.44 -25.70
CA VAL A 175 6.35 -29.89 -24.87
C VAL A 175 6.98 -31.15 -25.47
N THR A 176 8.26 -31.08 -25.83
CA THR A 176 9.01 -32.19 -26.46
C THR A 176 10.04 -32.85 -25.55
N SER A 177 10.60 -32.12 -24.59
CA SER A 177 11.39 -32.71 -23.51
C SER A 177 11.29 -31.91 -22.21
N ILE A 178 11.47 -32.59 -21.09
CA ILE A 178 11.44 -32.03 -19.74
C ILE A 178 12.67 -32.54 -18.99
N THR A 179 13.39 -31.61 -18.36
CA THR A 179 14.55 -31.91 -17.51
C THR A 179 14.19 -31.71 -16.04
N ILE A 180 14.36 -32.77 -15.25
CA ILE A 180 14.00 -32.89 -13.85
C ILE A 180 15.27 -32.87 -12.99
N GLY A 181 15.24 -32.14 -11.88
CA GLY A 181 16.33 -32.10 -10.92
C GLY A 181 16.31 -30.84 -10.06
N GLY A 182 17.47 -30.22 -9.86
CA GLY A 182 17.63 -28.99 -9.10
C GLY A 182 18.49 -27.96 -9.83
N ARG A 183 18.22 -26.67 -9.63
CA ARG A 183 19.08 -25.58 -10.10
C ARG A 183 19.17 -24.48 -9.04
N ASP A 184 20.36 -23.91 -8.91
CA ASP A 184 20.61 -22.77 -8.05
C ASP A 184 21.39 -21.70 -8.83
N VAL A 185 20.74 -20.58 -9.13
CA VAL A 185 21.20 -19.61 -10.15
C VAL A 185 21.14 -18.19 -9.60
N VAL A 186 22.14 -17.39 -9.97
CA VAL A 186 22.21 -15.95 -9.76
C VAL A 186 22.05 -15.25 -11.10
N TYR A 187 21.05 -14.38 -11.19
CA TYR A 187 20.80 -13.51 -12.33
C TYR A 187 21.15 -12.07 -11.98
N ILE A 188 21.89 -11.39 -12.86
CA ILE A 188 22.35 -10.02 -12.64
C ILE A 188 21.83 -9.15 -13.78
N ARG A 189 21.15 -8.05 -13.43
CA ARG A 189 20.62 -7.03 -14.35
C ARG A 189 21.28 -5.69 -14.05
N GLN A 190 22.01 -5.16 -15.01
CA GLN A 190 22.56 -3.80 -14.97
C GLN A 190 21.56 -2.83 -15.61
N HIS A 191 21.11 -1.81 -14.88
CA HIS A 191 20.22 -0.78 -15.43
C HIS A 191 21.00 0.23 -16.27
N GLN A 192 20.32 0.88 -17.22
CA GLN A 192 20.92 1.83 -18.15
C GLN A 192 21.58 3.05 -17.47
N SER A 193 21.13 3.42 -16.26
CA SER A 193 21.73 4.46 -15.43
C SER A 193 23.04 4.06 -14.73
N SER A 194 23.38 2.76 -14.69
CA SER A 194 24.52 2.27 -13.91
C SER A 194 25.86 2.79 -14.46
N PRO A 195 26.72 3.40 -13.61
CA PRO A 195 28.02 3.92 -14.02
C PRO A 195 29.09 2.83 -14.22
N LEU A 196 28.80 1.57 -13.86
CA LEU A 196 29.77 0.47 -13.91
C LEU A 196 30.09 0.04 -15.36
N SER A 197 31.33 -0.37 -15.60
CA SER A 197 31.78 -0.98 -16.86
C SER A 197 31.36 -2.46 -16.94
N MET A 198 31.45 -3.08 -18.13
CA MET A 198 31.19 -4.52 -18.25
C MET A 198 32.20 -5.35 -17.45
N MET A 199 33.47 -4.93 -17.40
CA MET A 199 34.54 -5.60 -16.63
C MET A 199 34.26 -5.61 -15.12
N ASP A 200 33.66 -4.54 -14.58
CA ASP A 200 33.23 -4.51 -13.17
C ASP A 200 32.14 -5.55 -12.89
N ILE A 201 31.19 -5.73 -13.82
CA ILE A 201 30.12 -6.72 -13.71
C ILE A 201 30.67 -8.14 -13.91
N GLU A 202 31.62 -8.36 -14.84
CA GLU A 202 32.24 -9.69 -15.06
C GLU A 202 33.02 -10.18 -13.82
N ASN A 203 33.76 -9.28 -13.17
CA ASN A 203 34.42 -9.57 -11.90
C ASN A 203 33.37 -9.85 -10.81
N TYR A 204 32.32 -9.03 -10.70
CA TYR A 204 31.26 -9.24 -9.72
C TYR A 204 30.49 -10.58 -9.90
N VAL A 205 30.24 -11.00 -11.14
CA VAL A 205 29.68 -12.32 -11.46
C VAL A 205 30.62 -13.45 -11.03
N LYS A 206 31.94 -13.23 -11.12
CA LYS A 206 32.94 -14.20 -10.62
C LYS A 206 32.86 -14.29 -9.11
N ASP A 207 32.99 -13.17 -8.41
CA ASP A 207 33.09 -13.13 -6.95
C ASP A 207 31.85 -13.75 -6.29
N ILE A 208 30.64 -13.46 -6.77
CA ILE A 208 29.41 -14.10 -6.28
C ILE A 208 29.38 -15.60 -6.62
N GLY A 209 29.82 -15.98 -7.82
CA GLY A 209 29.86 -17.38 -8.23
C GLY A 209 30.77 -18.21 -7.33
N ASP A 210 31.96 -17.68 -7.04
CA ASP A 210 32.96 -18.31 -6.20
C ASP A 210 32.48 -18.34 -4.72
N GLU A 211 31.91 -17.25 -4.20
CA GLU A 211 31.32 -17.19 -2.84
C GLU A 211 30.13 -18.17 -2.65
N ARG A 212 29.31 -18.38 -3.69
CA ARG A 212 28.05 -19.13 -3.57
C ARG A 212 28.17 -20.62 -3.90
N PHE A 213 29.11 -21.01 -4.75
CA PHE A 213 29.19 -22.37 -5.29
C PHE A 213 30.48 -23.13 -4.92
N MET A 214 31.49 -22.50 -4.29
CA MET A 214 32.72 -23.19 -3.89
C MET A 214 32.85 -23.41 -2.38
N ASP A 215 32.81 -24.67 -1.95
CA ASP A 215 33.25 -25.08 -0.60
C ASP A 215 34.80 -25.12 -0.53
N SER A 216 35.43 -24.08 0.01
CA SER A 216 36.79 -24.23 0.54
C SER A 216 37.14 -23.24 1.65
N LYS A 217 37.90 -23.71 2.64
CA LYS A 217 38.32 -23.00 3.87
C LYS A 217 39.44 -21.97 3.61
N SER A 218 39.39 -21.24 2.51
CA SER A 218 40.46 -20.34 2.10
C SER A 218 39.96 -19.17 1.25
N GLN A 219 39.55 -18.08 1.91
CA GLN A 219 39.92 -16.75 1.44
C GLN A 219 39.91 -15.69 2.54
N SER A 220 40.76 -14.69 2.32
CA SER A 220 41.03 -13.56 3.21
C SER A 220 39.90 -12.52 3.19
N SER A 221 39.88 -11.66 4.20
CA SER A 221 38.88 -10.60 4.34
C SER A 221 38.92 -9.57 3.20
N ALA A 222 38.04 -9.75 2.22
CA ALA A 222 37.54 -8.67 1.38
C ALA A 222 36.08 -8.41 1.79
N ALA A 223 35.74 -7.17 2.15
CA ALA A 223 34.38 -6.83 2.57
C ALA A 223 33.41 -6.90 1.37
N PRO A 224 32.15 -7.33 1.55
CA PRO A 224 31.17 -7.35 0.47
C PRO A 224 30.95 -5.94 -0.06
N LEU A 225 31.38 -5.70 -1.31
CA LEU A 225 31.24 -4.42 -1.98
C LEU A 225 29.75 -4.10 -2.17
N LYS A 226 29.32 -2.97 -1.60
CA LYS A 226 27.91 -2.51 -1.67
C LYS A 226 27.55 -2.03 -3.07
N TYR A 227 27.13 -2.94 -3.94
CA TYR A 227 26.64 -2.60 -5.28
C TYR A 227 25.16 -2.17 -5.33
N LYS A 228 24.42 -2.27 -4.21
CA LYS A 228 23.05 -1.71 -4.09
C LYS A 228 22.98 -0.20 -4.37
N ASP A 229 24.10 0.52 -4.20
CA ASP A 229 24.18 1.98 -4.39
C ASP A 229 24.61 2.36 -5.84
N LYS A 230 24.57 1.43 -6.82
CA LYS A 230 25.09 1.61 -8.20
C LYS A 230 24.18 1.09 -9.33
N ASP A 231 22.86 1.03 -9.11
CA ASP A 231 21.84 0.62 -10.10
C ASP A 231 22.10 -0.76 -10.75
N VAL A 232 22.42 -1.76 -9.93
CA VAL A 232 22.51 -3.18 -10.32
C VAL A 232 21.53 -3.99 -9.49
N THR A 233 20.75 -4.84 -10.14
CA THR A 233 19.81 -5.77 -9.50
C THR A 233 20.36 -7.19 -9.56
N VAL A 234 20.39 -7.88 -8.41
CA VAL A 234 20.83 -9.27 -8.28
C VAL A 234 19.65 -10.11 -7.80
N ILE A 235 19.35 -11.19 -8.51
CA ILE A 235 18.18 -12.03 -8.30
C ILE A 235 18.65 -13.46 -8.10
N PHE A 236 18.43 -13.98 -6.90
CA PHE A 236 18.73 -15.37 -6.53
C PHE A 236 17.50 -16.24 -6.82
N ARG A 237 17.66 -17.29 -7.61
CA ARG A 237 16.58 -18.23 -7.95
C ARG A 237 17.06 -19.66 -7.78
N ARG A 238 16.37 -20.40 -6.92
CA ARG A 238 16.52 -21.84 -6.71
C ARG A 238 15.25 -22.55 -7.16
N ARG A 239 15.37 -23.82 -7.57
CA ARG A 239 14.24 -24.71 -7.89
C ARG A 239 14.69 -26.16 -7.75
N GLY A 240 13.87 -26.99 -7.09
CA GLY A 240 14.16 -28.40 -6.78
C GLY A 240 15.15 -28.54 -5.62
N GLY A 241 14.99 -29.58 -4.81
CA GLY A 241 15.62 -29.70 -3.48
C GLY A 241 14.88 -28.90 -2.41
N ASP A 242 15.39 -28.92 -1.18
CA ASP A 242 14.82 -28.16 -0.06
C ASP A 242 15.23 -26.68 -0.13
N ASP A 243 14.27 -25.79 -0.40
CA ASP A 243 14.49 -24.35 -0.46
C ASP A 243 14.84 -23.72 0.90
N LEU A 244 14.68 -24.43 2.02
CA LEU A 244 15.05 -23.96 3.37
C LEU A 244 16.55 -24.10 3.68
N GLU A 245 17.25 -25.01 3.01
CA GLU A 245 18.67 -25.31 3.31
C GLU A 245 19.60 -24.25 2.71
N GLN A 246 20.29 -23.48 3.55
CA GLN A 246 21.06 -22.33 3.10
C GLN A 246 22.38 -22.71 2.40
N SER A 247 23.02 -23.82 2.78
CA SER A 247 24.26 -24.28 2.16
C SER A 247 24.00 -24.85 0.77
N HIS A 248 24.75 -24.40 -0.23
CA HIS A 248 24.65 -24.94 -1.59
C HIS A 248 24.96 -26.44 -1.66
N ALA A 249 25.98 -26.91 -0.92
CA ALA A 249 26.37 -28.31 -0.90
C ALA A 249 25.30 -29.21 -0.28
N LYS A 250 24.75 -28.82 0.87
CA LYS A 250 23.64 -29.56 1.50
C LYS A 250 22.37 -29.52 0.67
N TRP A 251 22.03 -28.36 0.08
CA TRP A 251 20.92 -28.27 -0.87
C TRP A 251 21.11 -29.25 -2.04
N ALA A 252 22.31 -29.34 -2.60
CA ALA A 252 22.64 -30.25 -3.71
C ALA A 252 22.49 -31.75 -3.35
N GLU A 253 22.49 -32.11 -2.07
CA GLU A 253 22.15 -33.45 -1.57
C GLU A 253 20.63 -33.65 -1.54
N THR A 254 19.86 -32.65 -1.07
CA THR A 254 18.37 -32.72 -1.01
C THR A 254 17.68 -32.76 -2.38
N VAL A 255 18.35 -32.34 -3.47
CA VAL A 255 17.80 -32.37 -4.84
C VAL A 255 17.33 -33.76 -5.27
N GLN A 256 17.96 -34.84 -4.79
CA GLN A 256 17.48 -36.19 -5.07
C GLN A 256 16.17 -36.52 -4.36
N LEU A 257 15.91 -35.95 -3.19
CA LEU A 257 14.70 -36.24 -2.41
C LEU A 257 13.48 -35.50 -2.94
N ALA A 258 13.66 -34.27 -3.44
CA ALA A 258 12.56 -33.39 -3.88
C ALA A 258 12.86 -32.67 -5.22
N PRO A 259 13.03 -33.39 -6.34
CA PRO A 259 13.34 -32.77 -7.62
C PRO A 259 12.14 -32.06 -8.27
N ASP A 260 12.40 -31.03 -9.07
CA ASP A 260 11.41 -30.23 -9.82
C ASP A 260 11.88 -30.00 -11.28
N VAL A 261 11.03 -29.40 -12.12
CA VAL A 261 11.31 -29.13 -13.54
C VAL A 261 12.22 -27.91 -13.71
N ILE A 262 13.46 -28.17 -14.09
CA ILE A 262 14.53 -27.17 -14.23
C ILE A 262 14.73 -26.66 -15.66
N ASN A 263 14.28 -27.41 -16.66
CA ASN A 263 14.22 -26.98 -18.07
C ASN A 263 13.10 -27.69 -18.85
N MET A 264 12.60 -27.07 -19.92
CA MET A 264 11.68 -27.67 -20.89
C MET A 264 12.14 -27.32 -22.31
N THR A 265 11.90 -28.18 -23.29
CA THR A 265 12.03 -27.86 -24.71
C THR A 265 10.70 -27.97 -25.44
N PHE A 266 10.55 -27.19 -26.50
CA PHE A 266 9.28 -27.01 -27.20
C PHE A 266 9.41 -27.11 -28.71
N THR A 267 8.31 -27.45 -29.38
CA THR A 267 8.14 -27.36 -30.84
C THR A 267 6.91 -26.50 -31.16
N PRO A 268 6.99 -25.49 -32.04
CA PRO A 268 5.84 -24.65 -32.38
C PRO A 268 4.67 -25.48 -32.92
N ILE A 269 3.44 -25.26 -32.44
CA ILE A 269 2.29 -26.06 -32.89
C ILE A 269 2.06 -25.92 -34.41
N VAL A 270 2.39 -24.75 -34.95
CA VAL A 270 2.28 -24.43 -36.37
C VAL A 270 3.24 -25.21 -37.27
N SER A 271 4.39 -25.71 -36.77
CA SER A 271 5.28 -26.53 -37.60
C SER A 271 4.75 -27.96 -37.82
N LEU A 272 3.67 -28.35 -37.13
CA LEU A 272 3.01 -29.64 -37.27
C LEU A 272 1.65 -29.53 -38.00
N LEU A 273 1.27 -28.33 -38.43
CA LEU A 273 0.00 -28.03 -39.12
C LEU A 273 0.18 -27.85 -40.64
N GLU A 274 1.30 -28.29 -41.22
CA GLU A 274 1.56 -28.16 -42.66
C GLU A 274 0.40 -28.72 -43.51
N GLY A 275 0.03 -27.99 -44.56
CA GLY A 275 -1.10 -28.29 -45.43
C GLY A 275 -2.49 -27.93 -44.87
N VAL A 276 -2.63 -27.52 -43.60
CA VAL A 276 -3.94 -27.14 -43.03
C VAL A 276 -4.36 -25.74 -43.52
N PRO A 277 -5.56 -25.56 -44.11
CA PRO A 277 -6.06 -24.24 -44.52
C PRO A 277 -6.25 -23.34 -43.29
N GLY A 278 -5.92 -22.05 -43.44
CA GLY A 278 -5.99 -21.08 -42.33
C GLY A 278 -4.71 -20.96 -41.48
N ILE A 279 -3.73 -21.88 -41.61
CA ILE A 279 -2.47 -21.86 -40.85
C ILE A 279 -1.76 -20.49 -40.84
N LYS A 280 -1.80 -19.73 -41.94
CA LYS A 280 -1.17 -18.39 -42.03
C LYS A 280 -1.77 -17.39 -41.04
N HIS A 281 -3.06 -17.48 -40.73
CA HIS A 281 -3.73 -16.64 -39.75
C HIS A 281 -3.34 -17.04 -38.32
N LEU A 282 -3.33 -18.35 -38.03
CA LEU A 282 -2.90 -18.88 -36.73
C LEU A 282 -1.43 -18.55 -36.44
N ALA A 283 -0.53 -18.76 -37.41
CA ALA A 283 0.89 -18.42 -37.27
C ALA A 283 1.11 -16.94 -36.98
N ARG A 284 0.41 -16.04 -37.69
CA ARG A 284 0.49 -14.60 -37.45
C ARG A 284 -0.11 -14.20 -36.10
N ALA A 285 -1.19 -14.84 -35.64
CA ALA A 285 -1.77 -14.60 -34.32
C ALA A 285 -0.84 -15.04 -33.19
N ILE A 286 -0.19 -16.21 -33.31
CA ILE A 286 0.82 -16.70 -32.36
C ILE A 286 2.05 -15.79 -32.35
N GLU A 287 2.56 -15.38 -33.51
CA GLU A 287 3.70 -14.45 -33.62
C GLU A 287 3.43 -13.14 -32.85
N LEU A 288 2.27 -12.52 -33.11
CA LEU A 288 1.82 -11.31 -32.42
C LEU A 288 1.62 -11.54 -30.91
N TYR A 289 1.10 -12.68 -30.50
CA TYR A 289 0.94 -13.03 -29.09
C TYR A 289 2.29 -13.17 -28.36
N LEU A 290 3.27 -13.82 -28.99
CA LEU A 290 4.62 -13.98 -28.45
C LEU A 290 5.39 -12.65 -28.41
N GLU A 291 5.23 -11.80 -29.44
CA GLU A 291 5.89 -10.51 -29.55
C GLU A 291 5.38 -9.49 -28.50
N TYR A 292 4.06 -9.40 -28.29
CA TYR A 292 3.47 -8.35 -27.46
C TYR A 292 2.99 -8.83 -26.09
N LYS A 293 2.77 -10.14 -25.90
CA LYS A 293 2.32 -10.78 -24.65
C LYS A 293 1.13 -10.08 -23.95
N PRO A 294 0.03 -9.77 -24.65
CA PRO A 294 -1.19 -9.31 -23.99
C PRO A 294 -1.72 -10.36 -22.99
N PRO A 295 -2.47 -9.97 -21.95
CA PRO A 295 -3.21 -10.92 -21.12
C PRO A 295 -4.08 -11.83 -22.00
N ILE A 296 -4.19 -13.12 -21.67
CA ILE A 296 -4.91 -14.09 -22.52
C ILE A 296 -6.39 -13.71 -22.70
N GLU A 297 -7.01 -13.17 -21.65
CA GLU A 297 -8.37 -12.60 -21.65
C GLU A 297 -8.56 -11.41 -22.62
N ASP A 298 -7.51 -10.63 -22.87
CA ASP A 298 -7.52 -9.48 -23.77
C ASP A 298 -7.06 -9.84 -25.20
N LEU A 299 -6.56 -11.06 -25.44
CA LEU A 299 -5.95 -11.46 -26.71
C LEU A 299 -6.90 -11.31 -27.90
N GLN A 300 -8.19 -11.65 -27.73
CA GLN A 300 -9.20 -11.45 -28.78
C GLN A 300 -9.35 -9.97 -29.18
N TYR A 301 -9.34 -9.06 -28.21
CA TYR A 301 -9.46 -7.61 -28.45
C TYR A 301 -8.16 -7.08 -29.08
N PHE A 302 -7.02 -7.53 -28.57
CA PHE A 302 -5.71 -7.22 -29.13
C PHE A 302 -5.61 -7.59 -30.61
N LEU A 303 -6.01 -8.82 -30.98
CA LEU A 303 -5.97 -9.32 -32.37
C LEU A 303 -6.96 -8.60 -33.30
N ASP A 304 -8.14 -8.20 -32.81
CA ASP A 304 -9.12 -7.42 -33.59
C ASP A 304 -8.66 -5.97 -33.83
N TYR A 305 -7.77 -5.44 -32.97
CA TYR A 305 -7.18 -4.10 -33.10
C TYR A 305 -5.88 -4.07 -33.92
N GLN A 306 -5.40 -5.19 -34.48
CA GLN A 306 -4.25 -5.22 -35.40
C GLN A 306 -4.58 -4.76 -36.84
N ILE A 307 -5.66 -4.01 -37.01
CA ILE A 307 -6.05 -3.38 -38.27
C ILE A 307 -5.04 -2.26 -38.60
N PRO A 308 -4.67 -2.05 -39.88
CA PRO A 308 -3.80 -0.96 -40.28
C PRO A 308 -4.30 0.41 -39.79
N ARG A 309 -3.37 1.21 -39.26
CA ARG A 309 -3.59 2.57 -38.75
C ARG A 309 -3.24 3.59 -39.82
N VAL A 310 -4.10 4.59 -40.01
CA VAL A 310 -3.90 5.69 -40.98
C VAL A 310 -4.14 7.03 -40.29
N TRP A 311 -3.38 8.04 -40.70
CA TRP A 311 -3.56 9.42 -40.26
C TRP A 311 -4.56 10.16 -41.16
N ALA A 312 -5.49 10.89 -40.54
CA ALA A 312 -6.41 11.82 -41.18
C ALA A 312 -6.06 13.27 -40.78
N PRO A 313 -6.15 14.25 -41.70
CA PRO A 313 -6.35 14.07 -43.14
C PRO A 313 -5.17 13.35 -43.82
N GLN A 314 -5.44 12.61 -44.90
CA GLN A 314 -4.36 12.11 -45.75
C GLN A 314 -3.77 13.29 -46.55
N HIS A 315 -2.48 13.60 -46.33
CA HIS A 315 -1.78 14.64 -47.06
C HIS A 315 -1.74 14.33 -48.56
N SER A 316 -2.52 15.10 -49.33
CA SER A 316 -2.44 15.16 -50.78
C SER A 316 -1.58 16.37 -51.16
N ASN A 317 -0.69 16.22 -52.16
CA ASN A 317 0.28 17.25 -52.59
C ASN A 317 -0.37 18.47 -53.31
N ILE A 318 -1.62 18.79 -52.99
CA ILE A 318 -2.38 19.88 -53.61
C ILE A 318 -2.11 21.17 -52.82
N GLN A 319 -1.37 22.10 -53.45
CA GLN A 319 -1.17 23.44 -52.90
C GLN A 319 -2.52 24.17 -52.77
N ARG A 320 -3.07 24.22 -51.56
CA ARG A 320 -4.31 24.94 -51.26
C ARG A 320 -4.06 26.45 -51.25
N LYS A 321 -4.92 27.24 -51.91
CA LYS A 321 -4.91 28.71 -51.83
C LYS A 321 -5.18 29.17 -50.39
N GLU A 322 -4.55 30.26 -49.98
CA GLU A 322 -4.59 30.76 -48.60
C GLU A 322 -5.99 31.25 -48.17
N PRO A 323 -6.61 30.65 -47.14
CA PRO A 323 -7.71 31.27 -46.42
C PRO A 323 -7.18 32.23 -45.34
N VAL A 324 -8.06 33.14 -44.86
CA VAL A 324 -7.74 34.07 -43.78
C VAL A 324 -7.65 33.32 -42.44
N CYS A 325 -6.46 32.80 -42.11
CA CYS A 325 -6.22 32.06 -40.86
C CYS A 325 -5.98 32.98 -39.67
N SER A 326 -6.65 32.70 -38.55
CA SER A 326 -6.29 33.23 -37.23
C SER A 326 -4.84 32.85 -36.86
N SER A 327 -4.15 33.72 -36.12
CA SER A 327 -2.73 33.50 -35.80
C SER A 327 -2.38 33.80 -34.33
N LEU A 328 -1.43 33.04 -33.80
CA LEU A 328 -0.76 33.29 -32.54
C LEU A 328 0.51 34.11 -32.80
N GLN A 329 0.67 35.20 -32.07
CA GLN A 329 1.87 36.03 -32.09
C GLN A 329 2.56 35.96 -30.72
N PHE A 330 3.84 35.60 -30.67
CA PHE A 330 4.55 35.33 -29.41
C PHE A 330 5.32 36.52 -28.84
N SER A 331 5.50 37.59 -29.62
CA SER A 331 6.08 38.88 -29.20
C SER A 331 5.78 39.98 -30.23
N LEU A 332 6.00 41.25 -29.87
CA LEU A 332 5.63 42.43 -30.68
C LEU A 332 6.16 42.40 -32.13
N MET A 333 7.37 41.89 -32.34
CA MET A 333 8.01 41.70 -33.65
C MET A 333 8.36 40.21 -33.93
N GLY A 334 7.66 39.29 -33.27
CA GLY A 334 7.92 37.85 -33.35
C GLY A 334 7.27 37.17 -34.56
N PRO A 335 7.67 35.92 -34.86
CA PRO A 335 7.01 35.12 -35.90
C PRO A 335 5.56 34.81 -35.50
N LYS A 336 4.66 34.80 -36.49
CA LYS A 336 3.27 34.38 -36.33
C LYS A 336 3.11 32.90 -36.68
N LEU A 337 2.38 32.15 -35.83
CA LEU A 337 1.94 30.79 -36.10
C LEU A 337 0.46 30.85 -36.49
N TYR A 338 0.15 30.52 -37.74
CA TYR A 338 -1.22 30.42 -38.23
C TYR A 338 -1.85 29.11 -37.76
N ILE A 339 -3.16 29.08 -37.56
CA ILE A 339 -3.88 27.86 -37.17
C ILE A 339 -4.84 27.46 -38.28
N SER A 340 -4.83 26.18 -38.63
CA SER A 340 -5.79 25.62 -39.59
C SER A 340 -7.17 25.52 -38.94
N PRO A 341 -8.22 26.11 -39.54
CA PRO A 341 -9.58 26.01 -39.03
C PRO A 341 -10.29 24.70 -39.44
N ASP A 342 -9.63 23.87 -40.26
CA ASP A 342 -10.21 22.65 -40.82
C ASP A 342 -10.69 21.68 -39.73
N GLN A 343 -11.91 21.15 -39.91
CA GLN A 343 -12.45 20.09 -39.06
C GLN A 343 -11.99 18.73 -39.58
N VAL A 344 -11.20 18.01 -38.79
CA VAL A 344 -10.77 16.66 -39.13
C VAL A 344 -11.74 15.68 -38.49
N THR A 345 -12.37 14.81 -39.29
CA THR A 345 -13.32 13.80 -38.81
C THR A 345 -13.05 12.46 -39.49
N VAL A 346 -13.16 11.36 -38.74
CA VAL A 346 -12.89 9.99 -39.25
C VAL A 346 -14.15 9.13 -39.39
N GLY A 347 -15.32 9.70 -39.08
CA GLY A 347 -16.62 9.01 -39.12
C GLY A 347 -16.77 7.99 -37.98
N ARG A 348 -17.47 6.88 -38.24
CA ARG A 348 -17.60 5.75 -37.30
C ARG A 348 -16.35 4.86 -37.36
N LYS A 349 -15.20 5.43 -37.03
CA LYS A 349 -13.91 4.72 -36.97
C LYS A 349 -13.22 5.03 -35.65
N PRO A 350 -12.65 4.01 -34.97
CA PRO A 350 -11.95 4.23 -33.71
C PRO A 350 -10.67 5.06 -33.93
N VAL A 351 -10.52 6.13 -33.16
CA VAL A 351 -9.30 6.93 -33.07
C VAL A 351 -8.38 6.33 -32.01
N THR A 352 -7.12 6.06 -32.38
CA THR A 352 -6.09 5.40 -31.56
C THR A 352 -4.94 6.33 -31.17
N GLY A 353 -4.97 7.59 -31.62
CA GLY A 353 -3.99 8.60 -31.27
C GLY A 353 -4.21 9.95 -31.98
N LEU A 354 -3.46 10.94 -31.53
CA LEU A 354 -3.50 12.34 -31.95
C LEU A 354 -2.07 12.88 -32.13
N LYS A 355 -1.87 13.81 -33.06
CA LYS A 355 -0.64 14.61 -33.12
C LYS A 355 -0.88 16.02 -33.63
N LEU A 356 -0.02 16.95 -33.24
CA LEU A 356 0.04 18.28 -33.83
C LEU A 356 0.99 18.23 -35.04
N GLY A 357 0.65 18.92 -36.12
CA GLY A 357 1.48 19.03 -37.34
C GLY A 357 1.84 20.47 -37.66
N LEU A 358 2.89 20.67 -38.46
CA LEU A 358 3.26 21.97 -39.03
C LEU A 358 3.26 21.90 -40.56
N GLU A 359 2.28 22.56 -41.18
CA GLU A 359 2.06 22.58 -42.63
C GLU A 359 2.79 23.77 -43.31
N GLY A 360 3.00 23.66 -44.63
CA GLY A 360 3.51 24.71 -45.50
C GLY A 360 5.04 24.80 -45.58
N SER A 361 5.54 25.42 -46.66
CA SER A 361 6.99 25.55 -46.94
C SER A 361 7.79 26.33 -45.90
N LYS A 362 7.12 27.04 -44.99
CA LYS A 362 7.71 27.77 -43.85
C LYS A 362 7.43 27.12 -42.49
N GLN A 363 6.76 25.96 -42.44
CA GLN A 363 6.34 25.25 -41.22
C GLN A 363 5.68 26.19 -40.19
N ASN A 364 4.77 27.04 -40.67
CA ASN A 364 4.19 28.15 -39.90
C ASN A 364 2.67 28.06 -39.74
N ARG A 365 2.07 26.92 -40.10
CA ARG A 365 0.65 26.62 -39.90
C ARG A 365 0.49 25.38 -39.01
N LEU A 366 -0.19 25.53 -37.88
CA LEU A 366 -0.51 24.45 -36.96
C LEU A 366 -1.76 23.70 -37.42
N GLU A 367 -1.65 22.38 -37.55
CA GLU A 367 -2.75 21.44 -37.81
C GLU A 367 -2.86 20.40 -36.68
N ILE A 368 -3.99 19.68 -36.65
CA ILE A 368 -4.20 18.51 -35.78
C ILE A 368 -4.53 17.30 -36.65
N ASN A 369 -3.84 16.19 -36.40
CA ASN A 369 -3.99 14.95 -37.16
C ASN A 369 -4.52 13.85 -36.23
N LEU A 370 -5.41 13.01 -36.74
CA LEU A 370 -6.05 11.89 -36.03
C LEU A 370 -5.58 10.56 -36.59
N GLN A 371 -5.07 9.66 -35.74
CA GLN A 371 -4.78 8.28 -36.13
C GLN A 371 -6.03 7.44 -35.93
N HIS A 372 -6.48 6.72 -36.96
CA HIS A 372 -7.64 5.83 -36.87
C HIS A 372 -7.37 4.48 -37.55
N LEU A 373 -8.15 3.46 -37.20
CA LEU A 373 -8.13 2.17 -37.90
C LEU A 373 -8.80 2.29 -39.28
N VAL A 374 -8.26 1.64 -40.31
CA VAL A 374 -8.81 1.70 -41.68
C VAL A 374 -10.24 1.18 -41.76
N SER A 375 -10.53 0.08 -41.06
CA SER A 375 -11.84 -0.56 -40.92
C SER A 375 -12.29 -0.63 -39.47
N LEU A 376 -13.59 -0.86 -39.24
CA LEU A 376 -14.19 -1.04 -37.93
C LEU A 376 -13.86 -2.46 -37.39
N PRO A 377 -13.27 -2.60 -36.18
CA PRO A 377 -13.05 -3.91 -35.53
C PRO A 377 -14.33 -4.74 -35.45
N LYS A 378 -14.23 -6.06 -35.59
CA LYS A 378 -15.39 -6.98 -35.57
C LYS A 378 -16.21 -6.82 -34.29
N ILE A 379 -15.57 -6.61 -33.14
CA ILE A 379 -16.26 -6.41 -31.86
C ILE A 379 -17.15 -5.15 -31.84
N LEU A 380 -16.78 -4.11 -32.59
CA LEU A 380 -17.55 -2.87 -32.66
C LEU A 380 -18.62 -2.89 -33.76
N GLN A 381 -18.59 -3.84 -34.71
CA GLN A 381 -19.56 -3.91 -35.80
C GLN A 381 -21.03 -4.04 -35.31
N PRO A 382 -21.39 -4.94 -34.37
CA PRO A 382 -22.77 -5.05 -33.87
C PRO A 382 -23.31 -3.78 -33.20
N HIS A 383 -22.42 -2.90 -32.74
CA HIS A 383 -22.75 -1.74 -31.92
C HIS A 383 -22.56 -0.40 -32.64
N TRP A 384 -21.72 -0.35 -33.68
CA TRP A 384 -21.23 0.90 -34.26
C TRP A 384 -21.12 0.89 -35.79
N ASP A 385 -21.48 -0.20 -36.47
CA ASP A 385 -21.61 -0.20 -37.94
C ASP A 385 -22.64 0.83 -38.44
N ALA A 386 -22.53 1.23 -39.70
CA ALA A 386 -23.34 2.28 -40.33
C ALA A 386 -24.86 2.11 -40.15
N HIS A 387 -25.35 0.87 -40.12
CA HIS A 387 -26.77 0.54 -39.98
C HIS A 387 -27.31 0.72 -38.54
N VAL A 388 -26.44 0.81 -37.53
CA VAL A 388 -26.87 1.00 -36.14
C VAL A 388 -27.31 2.44 -35.91
N ALA A 389 -28.50 2.63 -35.33
CA ALA A 389 -29.01 3.96 -34.97
C ALA A 389 -28.30 4.49 -33.71
N ILE A 390 -27.27 5.32 -33.91
CA ILE A 390 -26.61 6.09 -32.85
C ILE A 390 -27.05 7.56 -32.90
N GLY A 391 -27.03 8.24 -31.76
CA GLY A 391 -27.28 9.69 -31.71
C GLY A 391 -26.26 10.49 -32.51
N ALA A 392 -26.66 11.68 -32.98
CA ALA A 392 -25.78 12.56 -33.75
C ALA A 392 -24.49 12.90 -32.96
N PRO A 393 -23.31 12.89 -33.61
CA PRO A 393 -22.06 13.18 -32.93
C PRO A 393 -22.00 14.65 -32.51
N LYS A 394 -21.43 14.92 -31.33
CA LYS A 394 -21.45 16.24 -30.69
C LYS A 394 -20.04 16.83 -30.60
N TRP A 395 -19.87 18.05 -31.10
CA TRP A 395 -18.67 18.84 -30.82
C TRP A 395 -18.70 19.34 -29.38
N GLN A 396 -17.62 19.10 -28.64
CA GLN A 396 -17.36 19.67 -27.32
C GLN A 396 -16.00 20.37 -27.33
N GLY A 397 -15.87 21.39 -26.51
CA GLY A 397 -14.66 22.16 -26.33
C GLY A 397 -14.75 22.99 -25.04
N PRO A 398 -13.67 23.66 -24.65
CA PRO A 398 -13.66 24.47 -23.44
C PRO A 398 -14.62 25.66 -23.56
N GLU A 399 -15.18 26.08 -22.43
CA GLU A 399 -16.01 27.29 -22.35
C GLU A 399 -15.12 28.55 -22.45
N GLU A 400 -15.53 29.50 -23.29
CA GLU A 400 -14.76 30.71 -23.63
C GLU A 400 -14.52 31.64 -22.42
N GLN A 401 -15.31 31.49 -21.35
CA GLN A 401 -15.26 32.35 -20.16
C GLN A 401 -14.36 31.81 -19.03
N ASP A 402 -13.95 30.53 -19.04
CA ASP A 402 -13.16 29.94 -17.94
C ASP A 402 -11.64 30.20 -18.07
N SER A 403 -11.27 31.45 -17.83
CA SER A 403 -9.88 31.93 -17.89
C SER A 403 -8.89 31.21 -16.94
N ARG A 404 -9.37 30.37 -16.00
CA ARG A 404 -8.51 29.59 -15.08
C ARG A 404 -7.59 28.60 -15.80
N TRP A 405 -7.93 28.21 -17.02
CA TRP A 405 -7.18 27.24 -17.82
C TRP A 405 -6.21 27.87 -18.82
N PHE A 406 -6.10 29.21 -18.88
CA PHE A 406 -5.32 29.89 -19.91
C PHE A 406 -3.85 30.04 -19.48
N GLU A 407 -2.98 29.17 -20.00
CA GLU A 407 -1.56 29.17 -19.69
C GLU A 407 -0.75 29.97 -20.75
N PRO A 408 0.10 30.94 -20.35
CA PRO A 408 0.89 31.73 -21.29
C PRO A 408 2.06 30.92 -21.85
N ILE A 409 2.29 30.99 -23.18
CA ILE A 409 3.30 30.16 -23.84
C ILE A 409 4.73 30.68 -23.58
N LYS A 410 4.94 32.00 -23.60
CA LYS A 410 6.25 32.63 -23.32
C LYS A 410 6.14 33.93 -22.53
N TRP A 411 5.25 34.82 -22.97
CA TRP A 411 5.08 36.16 -22.40
C TRP A 411 3.63 36.36 -21.95
N LYS A 412 3.41 36.93 -20.76
CA LYS A 412 2.09 37.05 -20.10
C LYS A 412 1.04 37.87 -20.88
N ASN A 413 1.46 38.67 -21.86
CA ASN A 413 0.62 39.65 -22.55
C ASN A 413 0.38 39.30 -24.03
N PHE A 414 0.65 38.07 -24.45
CA PHE A 414 0.51 37.63 -25.85
C PHE A 414 -0.27 36.31 -25.94
N SER A 415 0.27 35.30 -26.64
CA SER A 415 -0.40 34.01 -26.88
C SER A 415 -0.47 33.10 -25.65
N HIS A 416 -1.66 32.55 -25.42
CA HIS A 416 -1.97 31.58 -24.37
C HIS A 416 -2.54 30.28 -24.98
N VAL A 417 -2.58 29.21 -24.19
CA VAL A 417 -3.21 27.92 -24.53
C VAL A 417 -4.28 27.62 -23.49
N SER A 418 -5.47 27.22 -23.93
CA SER A 418 -6.49 26.63 -23.04
C SER A 418 -6.09 25.21 -22.70
N THR A 419 -5.77 24.97 -21.42
CA THR A 419 -5.32 23.67 -20.89
C THR A 419 -6.45 22.83 -20.29
N ALA A 420 -7.69 23.27 -20.49
CA ALA A 420 -8.89 22.58 -20.04
C ALA A 420 -9.00 21.19 -20.71
N PRO A 421 -9.27 20.12 -19.94
CA PRO A 421 -9.52 18.80 -20.50
C PRO A 421 -10.83 18.76 -21.28
N ILE A 422 -10.84 18.06 -22.41
CA ILE A 422 -12.01 17.87 -23.26
C ILE A 422 -12.36 16.38 -23.24
N GLU A 423 -13.41 16.06 -22.50
CA GLU A 423 -13.96 14.72 -22.26
C GLU A 423 -15.48 14.80 -22.23
N TYR A 424 -16.15 13.69 -22.54
CA TYR A 424 -17.60 13.62 -22.42
C TYR A 424 -18.01 13.39 -20.96
N THR A 425 -18.62 14.38 -20.33
CA THR A 425 -18.82 14.42 -18.85
C THR A 425 -19.77 13.38 -18.27
N ASP A 426 -20.62 12.75 -19.08
CA ASP A 426 -21.72 11.90 -18.60
C ASP A 426 -21.36 10.40 -18.59
N THR A 427 -20.15 10.00 -19.02
CA THR A 427 -19.73 8.58 -19.01
C THR A 427 -19.02 8.21 -17.71
N SER A 428 -19.78 7.70 -16.74
CA SER A 428 -19.21 7.04 -15.55
C SER A 428 -18.71 5.63 -15.86
N ILE A 429 -17.65 5.20 -15.17
CA ILE A 429 -17.11 3.84 -15.31
C ILE A 429 -18.15 2.85 -14.77
N GLY A 430 -18.63 1.95 -15.64
CA GLY A 430 -19.64 0.94 -15.32
C GLY A 430 -21.09 1.29 -15.70
N ASP A 431 -21.37 2.48 -16.25
CA ASP A 431 -22.71 2.79 -16.73
C ASP A 431 -23.04 2.05 -18.05
N LEU A 432 -24.20 1.40 -18.08
CA LEU A 432 -24.70 0.59 -19.20
C LEU A 432 -25.22 1.46 -20.36
N SER A 433 -25.28 2.79 -20.18
CA SER A 433 -25.85 3.71 -21.18
C SER A 433 -25.01 3.87 -22.46
N GLY A 434 -23.73 3.47 -22.46
CA GLY A 434 -22.83 3.45 -23.62
C GLY A 434 -21.78 4.57 -23.66
N VAL A 435 -20.59 4.26 -24.17
CA VAL A 435 -19.38 5.12 -24.11
C VAL A 435 -19.37 6.16 -25.24
N HIS A 436 -18.77 7.32 -24.98
CA HIS A 436 -18.50 8.33 -26.01
C HIS A 436 -17.01 8.35 -26.35
N VAL A 437 -16.68 8.20 -27.63
CA VAL A 437 -15.30 8.16 -28.14
C VAL A 437 -15.04 9.31 -29.09
N VAL A 438 -13.77 9.74 -29.20
CA VAL A 438 -13.38 10.81 -30.12
C VAL A 438 -13.39 10.28 -31.55
N THR A 439 -14.03 11.03 -32.45
CA THR A 439 -14.14 10.75 -33.90
C THR A 439 -13.79 11.95 -34.78
N GLY A 440 -13.38 13.06 -34.16
CA GLY A 440 -12.96 14.26 -34.85
C GLY A 440 -12.30 15.27 -33.92
N ALA A 441 -11.56 16.22 -34.50
CA ALA A 441 -10.84 17.26 -33.78
C ALA A 441 -10.75 18.54 -34.63
N GLN A 442 -10.69 19.68 -33.96
CA GLN A 442 -10.53 21.01 -34.57
C GLN A 442 -9.72 21.91 -33.64
N LEU A 443 -8.79 22.71 -34.20
CA LEU A 443 -8.11 23.77 -33.47
C LEU A 443 -8.76 25.12 -33.76
N GLY A 444 -8.72 26.04 -32.80
CA GLY A 444 -9.27 27.38 -32.95
C GLY A 444 -8.55 28.42 -32.10
N VAL A 445 -8.84 29.69 -32.35
CA VAL A 445 -8.31 30.83 -31.59
C VAL A 445 -9.48 31.66 -31.08
N TRP A 446 -9.47 31.98 -29.79
CA TRP A 446 -10.26 33.07 -29.22
C TRP A 446 -9.42 34.35 -29.17
N ASP A 447 -10.03 35.47 -29.55
CA ASP A 447 -9.41 36.79 -29.56
C ASP A 447 -9.95 37.62 -28.39
N PHE A 448 -9.08 37.88 -27.41
CA PHE A 448 -9.35 38.77 -26.27
C PHE A 448 -8.56 40.09 -26.40
N GLY A 449 -8.44 40.62 -27.62
CA GLY A 449 -7.84 41.90 -27.98
C GLY A 449 -6.31 41.91 -27.88
N ALA A 450 -5.78 41.89 -26.66
CA ALA A 450 -4.33 41.79 -26.43
C ALA A 450 -3.83 40.34 -26.29
N LYS A 451 -4.74 39.38 -26.14
CA LYS A 451 -4.42 37.96 -25.88
C LYS A 451 -5.15 37.06 -26.85
N ASN A 452 -4.40 36.21 -27.55
CA ASN A 452 -4.95 35.15 -28.40
C ASN A 452 -4.84 33.82 -27.65
N VAL A 453 -5.94 33.10 -27.49
CA VAL A 453 -5.99 31.82 -26.76
C VAL A 453 -6.22 30.69 -27.76
N LEU A 454 -5.25 29.79 -27.92
CA LEU A 454 -5.43 28.54 -28.64
C LEU A 454 -6.34 27.60 -27.85
N HIS A 455 -7.35 27.04 -28.50
CA HIS A 455 -8.20 25.99 -27.94
C HIS A 455 -8.34 24.82 -28.90
N LEU A 456 -8.65 23.65 -28.31
CA LEU A 456 -9.00 22.41 -29.01
C LEU A 456 -10.51 22.21 -28.91
N LYS A 457 -11.11 21.56 -29.90
CA LYS A 457 -12.46 20.98 -29.85
C LYS A 457 -12.38 19.55 -30.33
N LEU A 458 -13.18 18.67 -29.73
CA LEU A 458 -13.28 17.25 -30.08
C LEU A 458 -14.72 16.91 -30.47
N LEU A 459 -14.87 16.04 -31.45
CA LEU A 459 -16.15 15.47 -31.87
C LEU A 459 -16.33 14.11 -31.20
N PHE A 460 -17.39 13.96 -30.43
CA PHE A 460 -17.71 12.73 -29.72
C PHE A 460 -18.84 11.95 -30.41
N SER A 461 -18.61 10.67 -30.64
CA SER A 461 -19.61 9.71 -31.13
C SER A 461 -19.94 8.69 -30.05
N LYS A 462 -21.22 8.32 -29.92
CA LYS A 462 -21.66 7.29 -28.97
C LYS A 462 -21.48 5.88 -29.52
N VAL A 463 -20.96 4.99 -28.68
CA VAL A 463 -20.79 3.54 -28.88
C VAL A 463 -21.67 2.82 -27.83
N PRO A 464 -22.87 2.34 -28.21
CA PRO A 464 -23.76 1.63 -27.29
C PRO A 464 -23.19 0.25 -26.90
N GLY A 465 -23.53 -0.26 -25.71
CA GLY A 465 -23.18 -1.63 -25.29
C GLY A 465 -21.72 -1.86 -24.85
N CYS A 466 -20.82 -0.89 -25.07
CA CYS A 466 -19.44 -0.93 -24.55
C CYS A 466 -19.32 -0.18 -23.21
N THR A 467 -18.32 -0.55 -22.40
CA THR A 467 -17.92 0.15 -21.16
C THR A 467 -16.40 0.39 -21.16
N ILE A 468 -15.92 1.37 -20.37
CA ILE A 468 -14.47 1.64 -20.24
C ILE A 468 -13.90 0.74 -19.15
N ARG A 469 -13.11 -0.28 -19.52
CA ARG A 469 -12.40 -1.17 -18.58
C ARG A 469 -11.27 -0.45 -17.85
N ARG A 470 -10.49 0.36 -18.57
CA ARG A 470 -9.35 1.13 -18.04
C ARG A 470 -9.19 2.42 -18.84
N SER A 471 -8.91 3.53 -18.18
CA SER A 471 -8.49 4.78 -18.82
C SER A 471 -7.07 5.11 -18.36
N VAL A 472 -6.18 5.44 -19.29
CA VAL A 472 -4.77 5.81 -19.01
C VAL A 472 -4.38 7.00 -19.88
N TRP A 473 -4.83 8.16 -19.45
CA TRP A 473 -3.98 9.28 -19.03
C TRP A 473 -2.44 9.08 -19.33
N ASP A 474 -1.82 9.75 -20.33
CA ASP A 474 -0.38 9.61 -20.73
C ASP A 474 0.43 10.93 -20.68
N HIS A 475 1.70 10.86 -20.29
CA HIS A 475 2.55 11.99 -19.88
C HIS A 475 3.95 12.02 -20.50
N SER A 476 4.34 11.00 -21.28
CA SER A 476 5.67 10.94 -21.92
C SER A 476 5.54 10.93 -23.44
N PRO A 477 6.26 11.80 -24.19
CA PRO A 477 6.31 11.66 -25.65
C PRO A 477 6.98 10.33 -26.02
N SER A 478 6.39 9.62 -26.97
CA SER A 478 6.96 8.39 -27.52
C SER A 478 8.36 8.67 -28.07
N ILE A 479 9.35 7.86 -27.67
CA ILE A 479 10.69 7.92 -28.24
C ILE A 479 10.56 7.50 -29.71
N PRO A 480 11.02 8.30 -30.69
CA PRO A 480 10.84 7.98 -32.11
C PRO A 480 11.53 6.65 -32.42
N SER A 481 10.75 5.65 -32.81
CA SER A 481 11.25 4.34 -33.19
C SER A 481 12.12 4.47 -34.44
N THR A 482 13.39 4.09 -34.31
CA THR A 482 14.32 4.04 -35.44
C THR A 482 13.72 3.10 -36.50
N SER A 483 13.52 3.63 -37.72
CA SER A 483 12.72 2.95 -38.74
C SER A 483 13.33 1.59 -39.16
N GLN A 484 12.76 0.49 -38.67
CA GLN A 484 12.96 -0.81 -39.29
C GLN A 484 12.17 -0.86 -40.59
N LYS A 485 12.87 -0.89 -41.73
CA LYS A 485 12.25 -1.21 -43.02
C LYS A 485 11.87 -2.70 -43.04
N PRO A 486 10.72 -3.09 -43.61
CA PRO A 486 10.43 -4.50 -43.89
C PRO A 486 11.47 -5.07 -44.87
N GLY A 487 11.92 -6.30 -44.63
CA GLY A 487 13.07 -6.88 -45.33
C GLY A 487 12.80 -7.34 -46.77
N SER A 488 13.88 -7.52 -47.52
CA SER A 488 13.91 -8.25 -48.79
C SER A 488 15.15 -9.15 -48.86
N ALA A 489 14.98 -10.36 -49.39
CA ALA A 489 15.99 -11.43 -49.35
C ALA A 489 17.27 -11.13 -50.15
N SER A 490 18.33 -11.82 -49.77
CA SER A 490 19.62 -11.84 -50.46
C SER A 490 19.53 -12.45 -51.87
N SER A 491 19.92 -11.69 -52.88
CA SER A 491 20.41 -12.22 -54.16
C SER A 491 21.44 -11.25 -54.75
N SER A 492 22.27 -11.73 -55.68
CA SER A 492 23.61 -11.21 -55.95
C SER A 492 23.79 -10.57 -57.32
N VAL A 493 24.89 -9.80 -57.47
CA VAL A 493 25.52 -9.34 -58.72
C VAL A 493 24.78 -8.26 -59.52
N SER A 494 25.31 -7.02 -59.51
CA SER A 494 26.09 -6.44 -60.63
C SER A 494 26.48 -4.98 -60.37
N ASN A 495 27.63 -4.57 -60.92
CA ASN A 495 28.07 -3.17 -60.94
C ASN A 495 27.37 -2.42 -62.09
N GLU A 496 26.99 -1.15 -61.87
CA GLU A 496 27.20 -0.12 -62.88
C GLU A 496 27.38 1.27 -62.24
N LYS A 497 28.19 2.12 -62.87
CA LYS A 497 28.63 3.44 -62.36
C LYS A 497 27.87 4.57 -63.05
N MET A 498 27.60 5.65 -62.30
CA MET A 498 27.91 7.08 -62.63
C MET A 498 26.93 8.05 -61.92
N PRO A 499 27.32 9.32 -61.70
CA PRO A 499 28.62 9.81 -61.25
C PRO A 499 28.49 10.67 -59.98
N GLU A 500 29.63 11.05 -59.37
CA GLU A 500 29.63 12.12 -58.37
C GLU A 500 29.28 13.46 -59.02
N ASP A 501 28.30 14.19 -58.49
CA ASP A 501 28.26 15.65 -58.66
C ASP A 501 27.94 16.35 -57.33
N LYS A 502 28.77 17.36 -57.06
CA LYS A 502 28.76 18.40 -56.00
C LYS A 502 28.01 18.12 -54.68
N ARG A 503 28.80 18.15 -53.59
CA ARG A 503 28.33 18.61 -52.29
C ARG A 503 27.86 20.07 -52.38
N GLU A 504 26.56 20.31 -52.33
CA GLU A 504 26.01 21.59 -51.86
C GLU A 504 25.52 21.44 -50.43
N ASP A 505 26.05 22.28 -49.53
CA ASP A 505 25.63 22.37 -48.13
C ASP A 505 24.20 22.93 -48.03
N SER A 506 23.21 22.05 -48.10
CA SER A 506 21.79 22.38 -47.83
C SER A 506 21.36 21.96 -46.42
N SER A 507 22.10 22.38 -45.39
CA SER A 507 21.64 22.38 -43.99
C SER A 507 20.59 23.48 -43.73
N GLY A 508 19.62 23.60 -44.65
CA GLY A 508 18.68 24.70 -44.77
C GLY A 508 17.54 24.64 -43.76
N HIS A 509 17.60 25.53 -42.77
CA HIS A 509 16.46 26.02 -41.97
C HIS A 509 15.44 24.98 -41.44
N ILE A 510 15.78 24.34 -40.31
CA ILE A 510 14.73 23.99 -39.34
C ILE A 510 14.09 25.30 -38.85
N GLY A 511 12.81 25.48 -39.14
CA GLY A 511 12.10 26.75 -38.88
C GLY A 511 12.07 27.12 -37.39
N LYS A 512 12.23 28.41 -37.06
CA LYS A 512 12.21 28.92 -35.67
C LYS A 512 10.93 28.56 -34.89
N LEU A 513 9.84 28.22 -35.58
CA LEU A 513 8.55 27.83 -35.01
C LEU A 513 8.49 26.35 -34.57
N ALA A 514 9.29 25.45 -35.15
CA ALA A 514 9.39 24.05 -34.72
C ALA A 514 9.96 23.89 -33.30
N LYS A 515 10.55 24.95 -32.73
CA LYS A 515 10.95 25.03 -31.31
C LYS A 515 9.83 25.47 -30.36
N ILE A 516 8.60 25.66 -30.85
CA ILE A 516 7.45 26.18 -30.08
C ILE A 516 6.26 25.20 -30.07
N VAL A 517 6.24 24.20 -30.95
CA VAL A 517 5.20 23.16 -30.99
C VAL A 517 5.88 21.81 -30.83
N ASP A 518 5.35 20.95 -29.98
CA ASP A 518 5.77 19.55 -29.92
C ASP A 518 4.98 18.73 -30.95
N VAL A 519 5.71 18.02 -31.81
CA VAL A 519 5.20 17.28 -32.98
C VAL A 519 5.23 15.77 -32.70
N THR A 520 5.57 15.37 -31.47
CA THR A 520 5.60 13.97 -31.02
C THR A 520 4.23 13.32 -31.17
N GLU A 521 4.20 12.08 -31.67
CA GLU A 521 2.96 11.33 -31.84
C GLU A 521 2.47 10.80 -30.49
N MET A 522 1.27 11.22 -30.07
CA MET A 522 0.57 10.68 -28.92
C MET A 522 -0.35 9.57 -29.43
N SER A 523 0.11 8.33 -29.41
CA SER A 523 -0.67 7.17 -29.85
C SER A 523 -0.21 5.92 -29.12
N LYS A 524 -1.14 5.09 -28.67
CA LYS A 524 -0.82 3.82 -28.01
C LYS A 524 -0.83 2.66 -29.00
N GLY A 525 0.31 2.00 -29.13
CA GLY A 525 0.57 0.92 -30.07
C GLY A 525 0.16 -0.46 -29.54
N PRO A 526 0.37 -1.53 -30.33
CA PRO A 526 0.34 -2.90 -29.82
C PRO A 526 1.32 -3.13 -28.66
N GLN A 527 2.46 -2.42 -28.65
CA GLN A 527 3.47 -2.38 -27.57
C GLN A 527 2.97 -1.81 -26.23
N ASP A 528 1.84 -1.09 -26.20
CA ASP A 528 1.29 -0.50 -24.98
C ASP A 528 0.16 -1.38 -24.43
N LEU A 529 0.46 -2.30 -23.51
CA LEU A 529 -0.50 -3.26 -22.95
C LEU A 529 -1.77 -2.56 -22.40
N PRO A 530 -3.00 -2.98 -22.80
CA PRO A 530 -3.36 -4.22 -23.51
C PRO A 530 -3.48 -4.11 -25.04
N GLY A 531 -2.91 -3.06 -25.65
CA GLY A 531 -2.74 -2.89 -27.10
C GLY A 531 -3.98 -2.47 -27.91
N HIS A 532 -5.16 -2.39 -27.29
CA HIS A 532 -6.44 -2.03 -27.92
C HIS A 532 -7.00 -0.68 -27.44
N TRP A 533 -6.18 0.37 -27.47
CA TRP A 533 -6.53 1.69 -26.94
C TRP A 533 -7.42 2.53 -27.86
N LEU A 534 -8.31 3.32 -27.25
CA LEU A 534 -9.16 4.31 -27.90
C LEU A 534 -9.01 5.69 -27.24
N VAL A 535 -9.05 6.74 -28.05
CA VAL A 535 -9.05 8.12 -27.55
C VAL A 535 -10.46 8.50 -27.07
N THR A 536 -10.62 8.70 -25.76
CA THR A 536 -11.86 9.15 -25.11
C THR A 536 -11.83 10.62 -24.67
N GLY A 537 -10.70 11.31 -24.87
CA GLY A 537 -10.53 12.73 -24.55
C GLY A 537 -9.09 13.18 -24.77
N ALA A 538 -8.87 14.50 -24.82
CA ALA A 538 -7.54 15.08 -24.97
C ALA A 538 -7.51 16.53 -24.45
N LYS A 539 -6.29 17.07 -24.27
CA LYS A 539 -6.08 18.48 -23.94
C LYS A 539 -4.83 19.04 -24.58
N LEU A 540 -4.75 20.37 -24.63
CA LEU A 540 -3.51 21.08 -24.88
C LEU A 540 -2.82 21.39 -23.54
N GLY A 541 -1.52 21.67 -23.59
CA GLY A 541 -0.71 22.09 -22.44
C GLY A 541 0.50 22.90 -22.89
N VAL A 542 1.20 23.47 -21.92
CA VAL A 542 2.53 24.08 -22.16
C VAL A 542 3.60 23.27 -21.42
N ASP A 543 4.73 22.99 -22.08
CA ASP A 543 5.96 22.48 -21.45
C ASP A 543 7.16 23.30 -21.92
N LYS A 544 7.88 23.93 -20.97
CA LYS A 544 9.06 24.77 -21.23
C LYS A 544 8.84 25.82 -22.34
N GLY A 545 7.61 26.32 -22.46
CA GLY A 545 7.18 27.27 -23.48
C GLY A 545 6.97 26.70 -24.89
N ARG A 546 6.72 25.39 -24.98
CA ARG A 546 6.23 24.68 -26.16
C ARG A 546 4.76 24.28 -25.97
N ILE A 547 3.96 24.37 -27.03
CA ILE A 547 2.60 23.82 -27.08
C ILE A 547 2.73 22.30 -27.20
N VAL A 548 2.22 21.57 -26.20
CA VAL A 548 2.16 20.11 -26.19
C VAL A 548 0.70 19.66 -26.26
N LEU A 549 0.45 18.58 -27.00
CA LEU A 549 -0.79 17.82 -26.84
C LEU A 549 -0.58 16.83 -25.70
N ARG A 550 -1.51 16.74 -24.75
CA ARG A 550 -1.50 15.68 -23.75
C ARG A 550 -2.78 14.86 -23.88
N GLU A 551 -2.61 13.55 -23.98
CA GLU A 551 -3.60 12.64 -23.43
C GLU A 551 -3.58 12.77 -21.88
N ASN A 552 -4.52 12.18 -21.16
CA ASN A 552 -5.07 12.88 -19.97
C ASN A 552 -4.28 12.72 -18.63
N LEU A 553 -4.81 13.22 -17.49
CA LEU A 553 -4.27 13.29 -16.11
C LEU A 553 -4.42 12.02 -15.21
N GLU A 554 -3.34 11.56 -14.57
CA GLU A 554 -3.33 10.43 -13.61
C GLU A 554 -4.48 10.42 -12.57
N LEU A 555 -5.30 9.36 -12.59
CA LEU A 555 -6.30 9.02 -11.57
C LEU A 555 -5.70 8.11 -10.48
N VAL A 556 -6.00 8.41 -9.22
CA VAL A 556 -5.60 7.59 -8.06
C VAL A 556 -6.66 6.51 -7.84
N GLU A 557 -6.24 5.26 -8.04
CA GLU A 557 -7.10 4.08 -7.99
C GLU A 557 -7.74 3.89 -6.59
N GLY A 558 -9.03 3.59 -6.54
CA GLY A 558 -9.78 3.44 -5.28
C GLY A 558 -10.11 4.75 -4.54
N LYS A 559 -9.76 5.92 -5.07
CA LYS A 559 -10.01 7.23 -4.44
C LYS A 559 -10.88 8.15 -5.32
N VAL A 560 -11.80 8.88 -4.70
CA VAL A 560 -12.72 9.83 -5.36
C VAL A 560 -12.58 11.26 -4.81
N ASP A 561 -13.10 12.24 -5.54
CA ASP A 561 -13.30 13.62 -5.10
C ASP A 561 -14.62 13.77 -4.34
N TRP A 562 -14.88 14.96 -3.79
CA TRP A 562 -16.10 15.27 -3.04
C TRP A 562 -17.41 15.17 -3.87
N LYS A 563 -17.32 15.05 -5.20
CA LYS A 563 -18.46 14.82 -6.10
C LYS A 563 -18.62 13.35 -6.49
N GLY A 564 -17.80 12.45 -5.95
CA GLY A 564 -17.80 11.01 -6.29
C GLY A 564 -17.12 10.67 -7.62
N ARG A 565 -16.38 11.61 -8.23
CA ARG A 565 -15.59 11.37 -9.45
C ARG A 565 -14.19 10.87 -9.06
N PRO A 566 -13.48 10.07 -9.87
CA PRO A 566 -12.17 9.55 -9.47
C PRO A 566 -11.14 10.68 -9.22
N ALA A 567 -10.28 10.50 -8.22
CA ALA A 567 -9.41 11.54 -7.69
C ALA A 567 -8.19 11.78 -8.58
N VAL A 568 -7.99 13.02 -9.02
CA VAL A 568 -6.82 13.44 -9.83
C VAL A 568 -5.61 13.76 -8.94
N LYS A 569 -4.48 13.08 -9.18
CA LYS A 569 -3.28 13.08 -8.33
C LYS A 569 -2.69 14.47 -8.02
N TYR A 570 -2.51 15.32 -9.03
CA TYR A 570 -1.91 16.66 -8.88
C TYR A 570 -2.89 17.77 -8.48
N LYS A 571 -4.16 17.43 -8.27
CA LYS A 571 -5.24 18.39 -7.95
C LYS A 571 -5.85 18.15 -6.56
N HIS A 572 -5.92 16.89 -6.14
CA HIS A 572 -6.48 16.50 -4.85
C HIS A 572 -5.42 15.75 -4.02
N GLY A 573 -5.46 15.89 -2.70
CA GLY A 573 -4.53 15.25 -1.76
C GLY A 573 -3.13 15.87 -1.76
N GLY A 574 -2.15 15.07 -1.34
CA GLY A 574 -0.75 15.48 -1.19
C GLY A 574 -0.48 16.43 0.00
N ILE A 575 0.80 16.62 0.30
CA ILE A 575 1.26 17.25 1.55
C ILE A 575 0.69 18.65 1.84
N LYS A 576 0.43 19.47 0.81
CA LYS A 576 -0.17 20.81 0.96
C LYS A 576 -1.59 20.74 1.51
N THR A 577 -2.37 19.77 1.04
CA THR A 577 -3.74 19.53 1.48
C THR A 577 -3.75 18.97 2.90
N SER A 578 -2.80 18.08 3.22
CA SER A 578 -2.63 17.52 4.56
C SER A 578 -2.30 18.57 5.63
N LEU A 579 -1.77 19.76 5.28
CA LEU A 579 -1.57 20.86 6.24
C LEU A 579 -2.87 21.31 6.92
N LEU A 580 -4.02 21.25 6.24
CA LEU A 580 -5.33 21.57 6.83
C LEU A 580 -5.73 20.52 7.88
N ILE A 581 -5.45 19.26 7.60
CA ILE A 581 -5.69 18.12 8.51
C ILE A 581 -4.78 18.23 9.75
N LEU A 582 -3.49 18.55 9.55
CA LEU A 582 -2.53 18.80 10.62
C LEU A 582 -2.96 19.97 11.53
N ALA A 583 -3.41 21.08 10.95
CA ALA A 583 -3.90 22.23 11.69
C ALA A 583 -5.17 21.90 12.50
N ALA A 584 -6.15 21.21 11.88
CA ALA A 584 -7.35 20.77 12.58
C ALA A 584 -7.04 19.85 13.77
N PHE A 585 -6.11 18.89 13.61
CA PHE A 585 -5.71 18.01 14.72
C PHE A 585 -4.97 18.76 15.84
N GLY A 586 -4.13 19.74 15.49
CA GLY A 586 -3.48 20.62 16.47
C GLY A 586 -4.49 21.44 17.28
N PHE A 587 -5.53 21.97 16.64
CA PHE A 587 -6.61 22.72 17.32
C PHE A 587 -7.54 21.84 18.17
N GLU A 588 -7.79 20.58 17.78
CA GLU A 588 -8.51 19.62 18.64
C GLU A 588 -7.69 19.28 19.89
N ASN A 589 -6.42 18.88 19.74
CA ASN A 589 -5.56 18.54 20.87
C ASN A 589 -5.29 19.75 21.78
N LEU A 590 -5.26 20.96 21.22
CA LEU A 590 -5.28 22.21 21.98
C LEU A 590 -6.50 22.30 22.90
N ALA A 591 -7.69 21.95 22.42
CA ALA A 591 -8.93 22.05 23.20
C ALA A 591 -9.08 20.94 24.25
N THR A 592 -8.67 19.71 23.95
CA THR A 592 -9.04 18.50 24.71
C THR A 592 -8.02 18.09 25.77
N ILE A 593 -6.72 18.33 25.58
CA ILE A 593 -5.68 17.85 26.49
C ILE A 593 -5.81 18.49 27.90
N ALA A 594 -6.17 19.77 27.99
CA ALA A 594 -6.44 20.46 29.25
C ALA A 594 -7.59 19.80 30.06
N LEU A 595 -8.60 19.24 29.39
CA LEU A 595 -9.70 18.54 30.05
C LEU A 595 -9.19 17.27 30.75
N GLY A 596 -8.32 16.50 30.08
CA GLY A 596 -7.75 15.28 30.64
C GLY A 596 -6.87 15.49 31.88
N VAL A 597 -6.27 16.67 32.05
CA VAL A 597 -5.36 16.97 33.18
C VAL A 597 -5.94 17.88 34.26
N ASN A 598 -6.93 18.72 33.95
CA ASN A 598 -7.45 19.73 34.89
C ASN A 598 -8.92 19.54 35.29
N LEU A 599 -9.70 18.69 34.60
CA LEU A 599 -11.11 18.47 34.96
C LEU A 599 -11.29 17.90 36.38
N VAL A 600 -10.26 17.24 36.92
CA VAL A 600 -10.24 16.74 38.32
C VAL A 600 -10.33 17.88 39.34
N THR A 601 -9.76 19.05 39.04
CA THR A 601 -9.79 20.22 39.92
C THR A 601 -11.12 20.97 39.79
N TYR A 602 -11.75 20.98 38.61
CA TYR A 602 -13.13 21.45 38.42
C TYR A 602 -14.14 20.63 39.21
N PHE A 603 -14.08 19.30 39.10
CA PHE A 603 -14.97 18.38 39.79
C PHE A 603 -14.87 18.50 41.32
N ASN A 604 -13.66 18.65 41.86
CA ASN A 604 -13.48 18.82 43.30
C ASN A 604 -13.79 20.25 43.75
N GLY A 605 -13.18 21.27 43.14
CA GLY A 605 -13.25 22.66 43.60
C GLY A 605 -14.51 23.44 43.22
N VAL A 606 -15.25 23.05 42.18
CA VAL A 606 -16.46 23.78 41.71
C VAL A 606 -17.74 22.93 41.86
N LEU A 607 -17.66 21.63 41.63
CA LEU A 607 -18.83 20.73 41.75
C LEU A 607 -18.91 19.99 43.10
N HIS A 608 -17.92 20.21 43.96
CA HIS A 608 -17.79 19.68 45.32
C HIS A 608 -17.79 18.13 45.41
N LEU A 609 -17.34 17.44 44.36
CA LEU A 609 -17.10 16.00 44.42
C LEU A 609 -15.87 15.70 45.30
N ASP A 610 -15.91 14.62 46.10
CA ASP A 610 -14.79 14.24 46.97
C ASP A 610 -13.54 13.89 46.13
N LEU A 611 -12.33 14.03 46.69
CA LEU A 611 -11.07 13.78 45.96
C LEU A 611 -11.08 12.48 45.11
N ALA A 612 -11.48 11.36 45.71
CA ALA A 612 -11.54 10.07 45.02
C ALA A 612 -12.66 9.99 43.96
N GLU A 613 -13.81 10.64 44.19
CA GLU A 613 -14.91 10.65 43.23
C GLU A 613 -14.60 11.54 42.04
N ALA A 614 -13.98 12.70 42.26
CA ALA A 614 -13.46 13.56 41.20
C ALA A 614 -12.42 12.82 40.32
N ALA A 615 -11.51 12.05 40.94
CA ALA A 615 -10.56 11.20 40.20
C ALA A 615 -11.29 10.13 39.38
N ASN A 616 -12.20 9.37 40.00
CA ASN A 616 -13.02 8.35 39.34
C ASN A 616 -13.80 8.88 38.13
N GLN A 617 -14.40 10.07 38.22
CA GLN A 617 -15.18 10.64 37.13
C GLN A 617 -14.30 11.07 35.95
N VAL A 618 -13.10 11.61 36.18
CA VAL A 618 -12.14 11.90 35.10
C VAL A 618 -11.68 10.61 34.43
N THR A 619 -11.34 9.57 35.20
CA THR A 619 -10.89 8.30 34.61
C THR A 619 -12.01 7.58 33.88
N ASN A 620 -13.26 7.64 34.35
CA ASN A 620 -14.41 7.13 33.62
C ASN A 620 -14.66 7.89 32.30
N TYR A 621 -14.55 9.22 32.31
CA TYR A 621 -14.64 10.05 31.09
C TYR A 621 -13.56 9.66 30.07
N MET A 622 -12.30 9.61 30.49
CA MET A 622 -11.17 9.25 29.62
C MET A 622 -11.33 7.83 29.07
N GLY A 623 -11.64 6.85 29.92
CA GLY A 623 -11.88 5.46 29.51
C GLY A 623 -13.03 5.34 28.51
N THR A 624 -14.12 6.08 28.72
CA THR A 624 -15.28 6.09 27.82
C THR A 624 -14.93 6.67 26.45
N SER A 625 -14.15 7.76 26.39
CA SER A 625 -13.70 8.33 25.11
C SER A 625 -12.83 7.34 24.32
N TYR A 626 -11.91 6.62 24.98
CA TYR A 626 -11.10 5.61 24.29
C TYR A 626 -11.90 4.39 23.80
N ILE A 627 -12.94 3.93 24.51
CA ILE A 627 -13.85 2.89 23.98
C ILE A 627 -14.66 3.40 22.80
N LEU A 628 -15.23 4.60 22.90
CA LEU A 628 -16.04 5.20 21.82
C LEU A 628 -15.21 5.41 20.55
N SER A 629 -13.90 5.62 20.67
CA SER A 629 -12.98 5.76 19.53
C SER A 629 -12.99 4.50 18.66
N ILE A 630 -13.05 3.31 19.27
CA ILE A 630 -13.13 2.03 18.57
C ILE A 630 -14.47 1.92 17.83
N VAL A 631 -15.58 2.25 18.51
CA VAL A 631 -16.92 2.20 17.90
C VAL A 631 -17.03 3.14 16.71
N VAL A 632 -16.53 4.38 16.82
CA VAL A 632 -16.57 5.35 15.73
C VAL A 632 -15.61 4.96 14.60
N ALA A 633 -14.44 4.39 14.88
CA ALA A 633 -13.55 3.85 13.84
C ALA A 633 -14.26 2.81 12.97
N LEU A 634 -14.97 1.86 13.61
CA LEU A 634 -15.73 0.83 12.90
C LEU A 634 -16.88 1.42 12.07
N LEU A 635 -17.64 2.37 12.62
CA LEU A 635 -18.73 3.03 11.90
C LEU A 635 -18.22 3.89 10.73
N ALA A 636 -17.05 4.53 10.89
CA ALA A 636 -16.40 5.33 9.86
C ALA A 636 -15.91 4.47 8.69
N ASP A 637 -15.27 3.32 8.97
CA ASP A 637 -14.73 2.42 7.95
C ASP A 637 -15.78 1.48 7.33
N ALA A 638 -16.93 1.24 7.98
CA ALA A 638 -17.98 0.36 7.46
C ALA A 638 -19.17 1.07 6.80
N PHE A 639 -19.59 2.25 7.28
CA PHE A 639 -20.86 2.88 6.87
C PHE A 639 -20.80 4.37 6.56
N ILE A 640 -20.14 5.17 7.41
CA ILE A 640 -20.24 6.64 7.41
C ILE A 640 -19.22 7.28 6.45
N GLY A 641 -18.03 6.69 6.35
CA GLY A 641 -16.87 7.28 5.68
C GLY A 641 -16.11 8.26 6.60
N ARG A 642 -14.79 8.13 6.65
CA ARG A 642 -13.88 8.86 7.57
C ARG A 642 -14.09 10.37 7.61
N PHE A 643 -14.23 11.03 6.46
CA PHE A 643 -14.46 12.48 6.39
C PHE A 643 -15.74 12.91 7.12
N LYS A 644 -16.86 12.20 6.90
CA LYS A 644 -18.14 12.52 7.55
C LYS A 644 -18.09 12.24 9.04
N ALA A 645 -17.40 11.16 9.45
CA ALA A 645 -17.18 10.86 10.86
C ALA A 645 -16.46 12.00 11.58
N VAL A 646 -15.36 12.54 11.03
CA VAL A 646 -14.65 13.70 11.59
C VAL A 646 -15.58 14.92 11.75
N LEU A 647 -16.35 15.29 10.73
CA LEU A 647 -17.23 16.47 10.80
C LEU A 647 -18.37 16.31 11.81
N ILE A 648 -19.00 15.13 11.86
CA ILE A 648 -20.04 14.83 12.84
C ILE A 648 -19.44 14.90 14.25
N SER A 649 -18.28 14.28 14.46
CA SER A 649 -17.61 14.23 15.75
C SER A 649 -17.14 15.60 16.24
N GLY A 650 -16.56 16.46 15.39
CA GLY A 650 -16.23 17.84 15.76
C GLY A 650 -17.44 18.71 16.07
N SER A 651 -18.57 18.47 15.40
CA SER A 651 -19.84 19.15 15.70
C SER A 651 -20.42 18.71 17.06
N VAL A 652 -20.33 17.41 17.37
CA VAL A 652 -20.76 16.81 18.65
C VAL A 652 -19.85 17.25 19.80
N GLU A 653 -18.54 17.31 19.59
CA GLU A 653 -17.57 17.82 20.56
C GLU A 653 -17.79 19.30 20.87
N PHE A 654 -17.96 20.13 19.85
CA PHE A 654 -18.28 21.54 19.99
C PHE A 654 -19.57 21.74 20.80
N LEU A 655 -20.62 20.96 20.54
CA LEU A 655 -21.86 21.01 21.32
C LEU A 655 -21.62 20.64 22.80
N GLY A 656 -20.87 19.57 23.07
CA GLY A 656 -20.53 19.17 24.43
C GLY A 656 -19.71 20.24 25.18
N LEU A 657 -18.72 20.83 24.53
CA LEU A 657 -17.92 21.94 25.08
C LEU A 657 -18.75 23.21 25.29
N ALA A 658 -19.68 23.52 24.40
CA ALA A 658 -20.60 24.65 24.56
C ALA A 658 -21.53 24.44 25.76
N LEU A 659 -22.05 23.22 25.97
CA LEU A 659 -22.92 22.89 27.12
C LEU A 659 -22.18 23.00 28.46
N ILE A 660 -20.96 22.45 28.58
CA ILE A 660 -20.18 22.61 29.83
C ILE A 660 -19.72 24.05 30.06
N THR A 661 -19.49 24.82 28.98
CA THR A 661 -19.21 26.28 29.07
C THR A 661 -20.42 27.04 29.63
N ILE A 662 -21.62 26.76 29.11
CA ILE A 662 -22.89 27.35 29.59
C ILE A 662 -23.09 27.02 31.08
N GLN A 663 -22.91 25.75 31.46
CA GLN A 663 -23.02 25.31 32.85
C GLN A 663 -21.98 25.98 33.78
N ALA A 664 -20.73 26.14 33.32
CA ALA A 664 -19.70 26.83 34.10
C ALA A 664 -19.97 28.34 34.24
N HIS A 665 -20.64 28.95 33.26
CA HIS A 665 -20.93 30.39 33.24
C HIS A 665 -22.10 30.77 34.15
N TYR A 666 -23.25 30.11 34.04
CA TYR A 666 -24.45 30.45 34.81
C TYR A 666 -24.37 29.96 36.26
N PRO A 667 -24.50 30.83 37.28
CA PRO A 667 -24.48 30.44 38.69
C PRO A 667 -25.55 29.41 39.07
N ASP A 668 -26.74 29.49 38.44
CA ASP A 668 -27.89 28.65 38.78
C ASP A 668 -27.73 27.17 38.34
N LEU A 669 -26.74 26.86 37.48
CA LEU A 669 -26.48 25.51 36.95
C LEU A 669 -25.33 24.79 37.65
N LYS A 670 -24.81 25.36 38.75
CA LYS A 670 -23.72 24.81 39.57
C LYS A 670 -23.99 25.02 41.06
N PRO A 671 -23.37 24.23 41.95
CA PRO A 671 -23.50 24.45 43.39
C PRO A 671 -23.07 25.86 43.82
N PRO A 672 -23.66 26.42 44.90
CA PRO A 672 -23.24 27.72 45.44
C PRO A 672 -21.79 27.62 45.95
N PRO A 673 -20.94 28.64 45.72
CA PRO A 673 -19.50 28.55 45.97
C PRO A 673 -19.19 28.19 47.42
N CYS A 674 -18.46 27.09 47.64
CA CYS A 674 -18.15 26.55 48.96
C CYS A 674 -16.73 25.98 48.99
N ASN A 675 -16.03 26.10 50.11
CA ASN A 675 -14.69 25.56 50.26
C ASN A 675 -14.75 24.11 50.77
N VAL A 676 -14.63 23.15 49.86
CA VAL A 676 -14.71 21.71 50.17
C VAL A 676 -13.58 21.22 51.08
N PHE A 677 -12.49 21.98 51.18
CA PHE A 677 -11.38 21.68 52.08
C PHE A 677 -11.61 22.16 53.51
N ASP A 678 -12.64 22.98 53.75
CA ASP A 678 -13.09 23.33 55.10
C ASP A 678 -14.12 22.28 55.59
N PRO A 679 -13.78 21.45 56.58
CA PRO A 679 -14.67 20.41 57.08
C PRO A 679 -15.93 20.96 57.77
N THR A 680 -15.99 22.26 58.07
CA THR A 680 -17.17 22.92 58.66
C THR A 680 -18.16 23.46 57.63
N ALA A 681 -17.74 23.61 56.37
CA ALA A 681 -18.51 24.34 55.34
C ALA A 681 -19.67 23.55 54.72
N GLY A 682 -19.73 22.21 54.88
CA GLY A 682 -20.90 21.41 54.54
C GLY A 682 -21.37 21.50 53.06
N CYS A 683 -20.42 21.53 52.12
CA CYS A 683 -20.70 21.87 50.72
C CYS A 683 -21.72 20.93 50.05
N LYS A 684 -22.75 21.51 49.42
CA LYS A 684 -23.71 20.76 48.60
C LYS A 684 -23.05 20.29 47.30
N LYS A 685 -23.20 19.00 46.98
CA LYS A 685 -22.75 18.38 45.72
C LYS A 685 -23.71 18.70 44.58
N ILE A 686 -23.25 18.54 43.34
CA ILE A 686 -24.12 18.63 42.17
C ILE A 686 -25.07 17.42 42.11
N GLU A 687 -26.37 17.67 41.97
CA GLU A 687 -27.44 16.66 42.04
C GLU A 687 -28.57 17.00 41.06
N GLY A 688 -29.42 16.02 40.73
CA GLY A 688 -30.63 16.26 39.91
C GLY A 688 -30.35 16.61 38.44
N SER A 689 -31.06 17.63 37.93
CA SER A 689 -30.98 18.08 36.53
C SER A 689 -29.58 18.54 36.12
N ASP A 690 -28.86 19.16 37.03
CA ASP A 690 -27.62 19.88 36.72
C ASP A 690 -26.47 18.88 36.59
N ALA A 691 -26.51 17.81 37.39
CA ALA A 691 -25.66 16.64 37.22
C ALA A 691 -25.94 15.93 35.89
N ALA A 692 -27.22 15.80 35.49
CA ALA A 692 -27.57 15.21 34.20
C ALA A 692 -27.05 16.06 33.02
N LEU A 693 -27.16 17.39 33.08
CA LEU A 693 -26.59 18.31 32.09
C LEU A 693 -25.07 18.13 31.96
N LEU A 694 -24.36 18.05 33.09
CA LEU A 694 -22.92 17.82 33.12
C LEU A 694 -22.54 16.50 32.42
N PHE A 695 -23.18 15.38 32.79
CA PHE A 695 -22.86 14.09 32.19
C PHE A 695 -23.23 14.02 30.70
N VAL A 696 -24.33 14.65 30.27
CA VAL A 696 -24.66 14.80 28.85
C VAL A 696 -23.55 15.57 28.11
N ALA A 697 -23.09 16.70 28.67
CA ALA A 697 -21.99 17.47 28.09
C ALA A 697 -20.70 16.64 28.00
N LEU A 698 -20.29 15.97 29.10
CA LEU A 698 -19.09 15.15 29.15
C LEU A 698 -19.11 13.97 28.18
N TYR A 699 -20.24 13.27 28.04
CA TYR A 699 -20.36 12.16 27.09
C TYR A 699 -20.44 12.63 25.63
N LEU A 700 -21.01 13.82 25.36
CA LEU A 700 -20.93 14.45 24.04
C LEU A 700 -19.47 14.80 23.69
N ILE A 701 -18.72 15.42 24.61
CA ILE A 701 -17.28 15.67 24.43
C ILE A 701 -16.56 14.34 24.18
N ALA A 702 -16.74 13.34 25.04
CA ALA A 702 -16.08 12.03 24.92
C ALA A 702 -16.34 11.36 23.56
N THR A 703 -17.57 11.44 23.04
CA THR A 703 -17.99 10.90 21.73
C THR A 703 -17.38 11.68 20.55
N GLY A 704 -17.30 13.00 20.69
CA GLY A 704 -16.72 13.87 19.68
C GLY A 704 -15.20 13.73 19.59
N THR A 705 -14.49 13.90 20.71
CA THR A 705 -13.03 13.67 20.81
C THR A 705 -12.64 12.29 20.27
N ALA A 706 -13.43 11.26 20.62
CA ALA A 706 -13.23 9.89 20.18
C ALA A 706 -13.22 9.72 18.65
N GLY A 707 -14.22 10.28 17.97
CA GLY A 707 -14.35 10.12 16.53
C GLY A 707 -13.32 10.90 15.73
N ILE A 708 -12.87 12.06 16.21
CA ILE A 708 -11.74 12.78 15.58
C ILE A 708 -10.46 11.95 15.72
N LYS A 709 -10.13 11.49 16.93
CA LYS A 709 -8.92 10.69 17.19
C LYS A 709 -8.91 9.37 16.41
N ALA A 710 -10.08 8.77 16.20
CA ALA A 710 -10.26 7.57 15.38
C ALA A 710 -10.09 7.83 13.87
N ALA A 711 -10.81 8.81 13.31
CA ALA A 711 -10.96 8.93 11.86
C ALA A 711 -9.99 9.93 11.20
N LEU A 712 -9.49 10.94 11.91
CA LEU A 712 -8.67 11.99 11.32
C LEU A 712 -7.26 11.53 10.89
N PRO A 713 -6.48 10.76 11.70
CA PRO A 713 -5.17 10.28 11.28
C PRO A 713 -5.20 9.36 10.04
N PRO A 714 -6.10 8.34 9.96
CA PRO A 714 -6.25 7.54 8.74
C PRO A 714 -6.68 8.37 7.53
N TYR A 715 -7.60 9.33 7.70
CA TYR A 715 -8.01 10.21 6.61
C TYR A 715 -6.88 11.13 6.11
N GLY A 716 -5.94 11.50 6.99
CA GLY A 716 -4.71 12.18 6.61
C GLY A 716 -3.76 11.32 5.77
N ALA A 717 -3.67 10.02 6.07
CA ALA A 717 -2.95 9.05 5.23
C ALA A 717 -3.64 8.84 3.86
N ASP A 718 -4.98 8.84 3.82
CA ASP A 718 -5.76 8.72 2.58
C ASP A 718 -5.45 9.81 1.54
N GLN A 719 -4.80 10.92 1.95
CA GLN A 719 -4.37 11.98 1.04
C GLN A 719 -3.15 11.62 0.17
N PHE A 720 -2.46 10.50 0.44
CA PHE A 720 -1.28 10.02 -0.28
C PHE A 720 -1.57 8.69 -1.01
N ASP A 721 -0.84 8.40 -2.07
CA ASP A 721 -0.84 7.10 -2.76
C ASP A 721 0.33 6.23 -2.28
N GLU A 722 0.02 5.03 -1.80
CA GLU A 722 1.03 4.04 -1.35
C GLU A 722 1.79 3.40 -2.52
N LYS A 723 1.20 3.40 -3.73
CA LYS A 723 1.83 2.85 -4.94
C LYS A 723 2.91 3.78 -5.51
N ASP A 724 2.88 5.08 -5.18
CA ASP A 724 3.87 6.06 -5.62
C ASP A 724 5.02 6.18 -4.59
N PRO A 725 6.29 5.90 -4.94
CA PRO A 725 7.41 5.97 -4.01
C PRO A 725 7.72 7.38 -3.50
N ILE A 726 7.23 8.44 -4.16
CA ILE A 726 7.33 9.84 -3.72
C ILE A 726 6.24 10.14 -2.70
N GLU A 727 4.97 9.82 -3.00
CA GLU A 727 3.87 10.08 -2.06
C GLU A 727 3.95 9.19 -0.81
N ALA A 728 4.39 7.93 -0.93
CA ALA A 728 4.65 7.07 0.22
C ALA A 728 5.71 7.63 1.20
N ARG A 729 6.77 8.29 0.68
CA ARG A 729 7.75 9.02 1.51
C ARG A 729 7.13 10.26 2.16
N GLN A 730 6.26 10.98 1.45
CA GLN A 730 5.54 12.13 2.01
C GLN A 730 4.56 11.72 3.10
N MET A 731 3.91 10.56 2.98
CA MET A 731 3.01 10.00 3.99
C MET A 731 3.74 9.73 5.32
N SER A 732 4.94 9.15 5.27
CA SER A 732 5.79 9.00 6.46
C SER A 732 6.14 10.36 7.09
N SER A 733 6.47 11.36 6.26
CA SER A 733 6.71 12.72 6.75
C SER A 733 5.46 13.39 7.33
N PHE A 734 4.27 13.06 6.84
CA PHE A 734 2.99 13.54 7.36
C PHE A 734 2.74 13.04 8.79
N PHE A 735 2.98 11.75 9.08
CA PHE A 735 2.83 11.23 10.45
C PHE A 735 3.77 11.89 11.45
N ASN A 736 5.00 12.20 11.05
CA ASN A 736 5.95 12.96 11.90
C ASN A 736 5.45 14.38 12.18
N LEU A 737 4.87 15.05 11.18
CA LEU A 737 4.25 16.37 11.35
C LEU A 737 2.95 16.31 12.18
N LEU A 738 2.20 15.21 12.09
CA LEU A 738 0.98 14.96 12.86
C LEU A 738 1.30 14.84 14.36
N PHE A 739 2.34 14.06 14.71
CA PHE A 739 2.85 13.96 16.08
C PHE A 739 3.32 15.33 16.60
N LEU A 740 4.07 16.09 15.79
CA LEU A 740 4.48 17.45 16.15
C LEU A 740 3.28 18.38 16.40
N ALA A 741 2.22 18.29 15.60
CA ALA A 741 1.00 19.07 15.78
C ALA A 741 0.28 18.74 17.11
N VAL A 742 0.22 17.44 17.49
CA VAL A 742 -0.29 17.00 18.81
C VAL A 742 0.53 17.61 19.93
N CYS A 743 1.86 17.50 19.88
CA CYS A 743 2.73 18.02 20.93
C CYS A 743 2.65 19.55 21.08
N ILE A 744 2.56 20.30 19.97
CA ILE A 744 2.38 21.75 20.00
C ILE A 744 1.00 22.12 20.56
N GLY A 745 -0.07 21.48 20.08
CA GLY A 745 -1.42 21.69 20.59
C GLY A 745 -1.51 21.40 22.10
N GLY A 746 -1.00 20.24 22.52
CA GLY A 746 -0.95 19.82 23.92
C GLY A 746 -0.09 20.75 24.81
N ALA A 747 1.07 21.21 24.33
CA ALA A 747 1.91 22.15 25.06
C ALA A 747 1.19 23.46 25.35
N ILE A 748 0.47 24.02 24.36
CA ILE A 748 -0.34 25.22 24.53
C ILE A 748 -1.57 24.92 25.41
N SER A 749 -2.18 23.72 25.28
CA SER A 749 -3.32 23.28 26.09
C SER A 749 -3.00 23.27 27.58
N VAL A 750 -1.95 22.54 27.99
CA VAL A 750 -1.59 22.39 29.42
C VAL A 750 -1.00 23.66 30.02
N THR A 751 -0.61 24.65 29.21
CA THR A 751 -0.11 25.94 29.71
C THR A 751 -1.18 27.02 29.65
N LEU A 752 -1.59 27.45 28.46
CA LEU A 752 -2.48 28.59 28.26
C LEU A 752 -3.91 28.31 28.73
N ILE A 753 -4.51 27.17 28.32
CA ILE A 753 -5.92 26.89 28.66
C ILE A 753 -6.05 26.57 30.15
N VAL A 754 -5.16 25.76 30.70
CA VAL A 754 -5.11 25.47 32.15
C VAL A 754 -4.90 26.75 32.96
N TRP A 755 -3.98 27.64 32.56
CA TRP A 755 -3.81 28.93 33.25
C TRP A 755 -5.07 29.80 33.20
N ILE A 756 -5.81 29.82 32.08
CA ILE A 756 -7.09 30.53 31.96
C ILE A 756 -8.17 29.91 32.85
N GLN A 757 -8.28 28.58 32.88
CA GLN A 757 -9.24 27.85 33.73
C GLN A 757 -9.06 28.25 35.21
N ASP A 758 -7.82 28.17 35.70
CA ASP A 758 -7.51 28.37 37.12
C ASP A 758 -7.47 29.86 37.53
N ASN A 759 -6.99 30.76 36.66
CA ASN A 759 -6.75 32.17 37.03
C ASN A 759 -7.78 33.17 36.47
N LYS A 760 -8.54 32.80 35.43
CA LYS A 760 -9.50 33.69 34.74
C LYS A 760 -10.94 33.18 34.73
N GLY A 761 -11.17 31.91 35.02
CA GLY A 761 -12.49 31.28 35.14
C GLY A 761 -12.66 30.08 34.21
N TRP A 762 -13.33 29.05 34.74
CA TRP A 762 -13.67 27.82 34.02
C TRP A 762 -14.52 28.04 32.77
N ASP A 763 -15.45 29.00 32.82
CA ASP A 763 -16.29 29.39 31.69
C ASP A 763 -15.45 29.92 30.50
N ARG A 764 -14.45 30.77 30.78
CA ARG A 764 -13.52 31.28 29.77
C ARG A 764 -12.59 30.18 29.24
N GLY A 765 -12.18 29.25 30.11
CA GLY A 765 -11.36 28.10 29.74
C GLY A 765 -12.09 27.16 28.77
N PHE A 766 -13.28 26.68 29.14
CA PHE A 766 -14.09 25.82 28.27
C PHE A 766 -14.59 26.54 27.02
N GLY A 767 -14.90 27.84 27.11
CA GLY A 767 -15.26 28.66 25.95
C GLY A 767 -14.12 28.78 24.93
N LEU A 768 -12.87 28.91 25.39
CA LEU A 768 -11.70 28.91 24.51
C LEU A 768 -11.48 27.54 23.84
N SER A 769 -11.65 26.43 24.57
CA SER A 769 -11.66 25.08 24.00
C SER A 769 -12.78 24.92 22.95
N SER A 770 -13.98 25.44 23.20
CA SER A 770 -15.10 25.42 22.24
C SER A 770 -14.73 26.14 20.94
N VAL A 771 -14.12 27.33 21.03
CA VAL A 771 -13.68 28.10 19.85
C VAL A 771 -12.58 27.36 19.08
N ALA A 772 -11.66 26.67 19.77
CA ALA A 772 -10.61 25.87 19.13
C ALA A 772 -11.18 24.68 18.34
N VAL A 773 -12.11 23.90 18.90
CA VAL A 773 -12.78 22.78 18.18
C VAL A 773 -13.64 23.28 17.02
N PHE A 774 -14.34 24.40 17.20
CA PHE A 774 -15.09 25.04 16.12
C PHE A 774 -14.16 25.42 14.95
N LEU A 775 -13.04 26.07 15.26
CA LEU A 775 -12.03 26.45 14.27
C LEU A 775 -11.39 25.21 13.60
N ALA A 776 -11.08 24.15 14.36
CA ALA A 776 -10.61 22.88 13.82
C ALA A 776 -11.58 22.29 12.77
N THR A 777 -12.87 22.26 13.11
CA THR A 777 -13.93 21.74 12.24
C THR A 777 -14.09 22.57 10.97
N ILE A 778 -14.00 23.91 11.07
CA ILE A 778 -14.06 24.81 9.92
C ILE A 778 -12.81 24.70 9.02
N ILE A 779 -11.61 24.64 9.60
CA ILE A 779 -10.36 24.42 8.85
C ILE A 779 -10.40 23.09 8.10
N PHE A 780 -10.87 22.02 8.76
CA PHE A 780 -11.04 20.73 8.13
C PHE A 780 -12.06 20.80 6.98
N ALA A 781 -13.25 21.36 7.22
CA ALA A 781 -14.31 21.49 6.21
C ALA A 781 -13.87 22.32 4.98
N ALA A 782 -13.06 23.37 5.17
CA ALA A 782 -12.56 24.21 4.08
C ALA A 782 -11.70 23.44 3.06
N GLY A 783 -11.11 22.30 3.45
CA GLY A 783 -10.35 21.43 2.55
C GLY A 783 -11.19 20.52 1.65
N LEU A 784 -12.52 20.48 1.80
CA LEU A 784 -13.45 19.63 1.02
C LEU A 784 -13.15 19.55 -0.50
N PRO A 785 -12.93 20.66 -1.24
CA PRO A 785 -12.67 20.60 -2.68
C PRO A 785 -11.28 20.06 -3.05
N LEU A 786 -10.38 19.88 -2.08
CA LEU A 786 -8.99 19.46 -2.26
C LEU A 786 -8.71 18.04 -1.77
N TYR A 787 -9.56 17.44 -0.92
CA TYR A 787 -9.29 16.10 -0.38
C TYR A 787 -9.51 14.96 -1.39
N ARG A 788 -8.75 13.88 -1.18
CA ARG A 788 -9.05 12.53 -1.70
C ARG A 788 -9.92 11.78 -0.69
N PHE A 789 -10.87 11.00 -1.19
CA PHE A 789 -11.77 10.16 -0.39
C PHE A 789 -11.54 8.70 -0.76
N GLN A 790 -11.14 7.87 0.19
CA GLN A 790 -11.09 6.42 -0.01
C GLN A 790 -12.52 5.88 -0.18
N VAL A 791 -12.75 5.02 -1.18
CA VAL A 791 -14.03 4.32 -1.32
C VAL A 791 -14.16 3.30 -0.19
N VAL A 792 -15.32 3.31 0.49
CA VAL A 792 -15.63 2.41 1.61
C VAL A 792 -15.71 0.97 1.09
N GLN A 793 -14.69 0.17 1.41
CA GLN A 793 -14.72 -1.29 1.24
C GLN A 793 -15.25 -1.89 2.55
N GLY A 794 -16.40 -2.55 2.49
CA GLY A 794 -17.08 -3.09 3.68
C GLY A 794 -16.16 -4.00 4.51
N SER A 795 -16.19 -3.83 5.82
CA SER A 795 -15.21 -4.41 6.76
C SER A 795 -15.40 -5.93 6.98
N SER A 796 -15.02 -6.75 5.99
CA SER A 796 -15.09 -8.22 6.09
C SER A 796 -14.16 -8.80 7.16
N VAL A 797 -12.98 -8.19 7.36
CA VAL A 797 -11.85 -8.87 8.01
C VAL A 797 -12.03 -9.09 9.52
N LEU A 798 -12.76 -8.19 10.22
CA LEU A 798 -13.15 -8.46 11.61
C LEU A 798 -14.19 -9.59 11.70
N ILE A 799 -15.10 -9.66 10.74
CA ILE A 799 -16.11 -10.73 10.68
C ILE A 799 -15.40 -12.07 10.42
N GLU A 800 -14.37 -12.10 9.58
CA GLU A 800 -13.52 -13.28 9.34
C GLU A 800 -12.80 -13.77 10.62
N ILE A 801 -12.29 -12.85 11.46
CA ILE A 801 -11.67 -13.20 12.74
C ILE A 801 -12.71 -13.77 13.72
N ILE A 802 -13.91 -13.16 13.81
CA ILE A 802 -15.00 -13.65 14.65
C ILE A 802 -15.50 -15.02 14.16
N GLN A 803 -15.60 -15.22 12.85
CA GLN A 803 -15.95 -16.49 12.22
C GLN A 803 -15.02 -17.62 12.65
N VAL A 804 -13.70 -17.39 12.68
CA VAL A 804 -12.72 -18.39 13.16
C VAL A 804 -13.00 -18.78 14.61
N TYR A 805 -13.20 -17.83 15.52
CA TYR A 805 -13.48 -18.16 16.93
C TYR A 805 -14.80 -18.94 17.08
N VAL A 806 -15.85 -18.53 16.36
CA VAL A 806 -17.16 -19.24 16.38
C VAL A 806 -17.05 -20.64 15.78
N ALA A 807 -16.35 -20.80 14.65
CA ALA A 807 -16.13 -22.10 14.01
C ALA A 807 -15.28 -23.03 14.88
N ALA A 808 -14.20 -22.54 15.50
CA ALA A 808 -13.38 -23.32 16.44
C ALA A 808 -14.18 -23.80 17.67
N ILE A 809 -15.00 -22.92 18.26
CA ILE A 809 -15.89 -23.29 19.39
C ILE A 809 -16.93 -24.33 18.96
N ARG A 810 -17.53 -24.17 17.77
CA ARG A 810 -18.50 -25.12 17.20
C ARG A 810 -17.88 -26.49 16.92
N ASN A 811 -16.66 -26.50 16.39
CA ASN A 811 -15.93 -27.70 16.01
C ASN A 811 -15.07 -28.27 17.17
N ARG A 812 -15.17 -27.73 18.39
CA ARG A 812 -14.33 -28.11 19.55
C ARG A 812 -14.26 -29.60 19.86
N LYS A 813 -15.31 -30.36 19.51
CA LYS A 813 -15.45 -31.81 19.71
C LYS A 813 -14.79 -32.67 18.63
N LEU A 814 -14.33 -32.09 17.52
CA LEU A 814 -13.62 -32.83 16.47
C LEU A 814 -12.17 -33.08 16.91
N GLU A 815 -11.60 -34.19 16.46
CA GLU A 815 -10.18 -34.50 16.63
C GLU A 815 -9.35 -33.71 15.61
N LEU A 816 -8.10 -33.39 15.94
CA LEU A 816 -7.20 -32.72 14.99
C LEU A 816 -6.56 -33.78 14.08
N PRO A 817 -6.44 -33.54 12.77
CA PRO A 817 -5.51 -34.29 11.92
C PRO A 817 -4.08 -34.28 12.47
N GLU A 818 -3.33 -35.35 12.18
CA GLU A 818 -1.88 -35.40 12.45
C GLU A 818 -1.07 -34.67 11.37
N ASP A 819 -1.56 -34.62 10.12
CA ASP A 819 -0.95 -33.87 9.02
C ASP A 819 -1.62 -32.48 8.86
N PRO A 820 -0.87 -31.37 8.99
CA PRO A 820 -1.38 -30.02 8.73
C PRO A 820 -1.93 -29.79 7.31
N MET A 821 -1.58 -30.64 6.34
CA MET A 821 -2.07 -30.57 4.95
C MET A 821 -3.53 -31.00 4.78
N GLU A 822 -4.14 -31.65 5.79
CA GLU A 822 -5.57 -32.00 5.78
C GLU A 822 -6.49 -30.83 6.22
N LEU A 823 -5.92 -29.69 6.63
CA LEU A 823 -6.68 -28.50 6.99
C LEU A 823 -7.12 -27.71 5.74
N TYR A 824 -8.34 -27.16 5.78
CA TYR A 824 -8.93 -26.47 4.66
C TYR A 824 -8.20 -25.16 4.31
N GLU A 825 -7.56 -25.15 3.14
CA GLU A 825 -7.02 -23.97 2.48
C GLU A 825 -7.32 -24.04 0.97
N ILE A 826 -7.31 -22.91 0.28
CA ILE A 826 -7.52 -22.87 -1.18
C ILE A 826 -6.32 -23.51 -1.89
N ASN A 827 -6.57 -24.40 -2.86
CA ASN A 827 -5.53 -25.08 -3.63
C ASN A 827 -4.54 -24.09 -4.29
N MET A 828 -3.27 -24.49 -4.35
CA MET A 828 -2.14 -23.59 -4.60
C MET A 828 -1.99 -23.09 -6.05
N ASP A 829 -2.74 -22.05 -6.43
CA ASP A 829 -2.37 -21.22 -7.58
C ASP A 829 -1.45 -20.07 -7.16
N LYS A 830 -0.14 -20.24 -7.43
CA LYS A 830 0.94 -19.35 -6.95
C LYS A 830 0.89 -17.91 -7.47
N GLU A 831 0.02 -17.60 -8.43
CA GLU A 831 -0.24 -16.22 -8.87
C GLU A 831 -1.34 -15.51 -8.06
N ALA A 832 -2.35 -16.22 -7.51
CA ALA A 832 -3.37 -15.62 -6.65
C ALA A 832 -2.83 -15.21 -5.26
N ALA A 833 -1.75 -15.87 -4.82
CA ALA A 833 -1.02 -15.56 -3.59
C ALA A 833 -0.26 -14.22 -3.59
N ILE A 834 -0.26 -13.49 -4.71
CA ILE A 834 0.37 -12.16 -4.80
C ILE A 834 -0.54 -11.08 -4.19
N GLU A 835 -1.87 -11.23 -4.28
CA GLU A 835 -2.84 -10.31 -3.68
C GLU A 835 -3.19 -10.67 -2.23
N THR A 836 -3.19 -11.96 -1.89
CA THR A 836 -3.53 -12.46 -0.54
C THR A 836 -2.31 -13.00 0.20
N GLU A 837 -2.08 -12.49 1.42
CA GLU A 837 -0.95 -12.86 2.26
C GLU A 837 -1.18 -14.22 2.95
N PHE A 838 -0.83 -15.31 2.26
CA PHE A 838 -0.82 -16.66 2.84
C PHE A 838 0.17 -16.75 4.00
N LEU A 839 -0.26 -17.46 5.05
CA LEU A 839 0.54 -17.71 6.26
C LEU A 839 0.77 -19.22 6.42
N PRO A 840 2.02 -19.67 6.67
CA PRO A 840 2.27 -21.07 6.98
C PRO A 840 1.68 -21.42 8.36
N HIS A 841 1.16 -22.63 8.48
CA HIS A 841 0.60 -23.17 9.72
C HIS A 841 1.61 -23.14 10.88
N ARG A 842 1.15 -22.81 12.09
CA ARG A 842 1.94 -22.82 13.33
C ARG A 842 1.27 -23.66 14.43
N ASP A 843 2.05 -24.46 15.15
CA ASP A 843 1.61 -25.26 16.32
C ASP A 843 1.15 -24.45 17.54
N ILE A 844 1.06 -23.12 17.44
CA ILE A 844 0.64 -22.24 18.53
C ILE A 844 -0.89 -22.14 18.53
N PHE A 845 -1.52 -22.31 19.69
CA PHE A 845 -2.98 -22.30 19.86
C PHE A 845 -3.74 -23.33 18.99
N ARG A 846 -3.27 -24.60 18.96
CA ARG A 846 -3.87 -25.72 18.18
C ARG A 846 -5.38 -25.94 18.30
N PHE A 847 -6.05 -25.37 19.30
CA PHE A 847 -7.50 -25.42 19.42
C PHE A 847 -8.23 -24.57 18.36
N LEU A 848 -7.58 -23.55 17.79
CA LEU A 848 -8.15 -22.70 16.73
C LEU A 848 -8.17 -23.40 15.37
N ASP A 849 -7.25 -24.34 15.13
CA ASP A 849 -7.20 -25.12 13.88
C ASP A 849 -8.45 -25.97 13.65
N LYS A 850 -9.24 -26.20 14.71
CA LYS A 850 -10.57 -26.83 14.61
C LYS A 850 -11.55 -26.04 13.72
N ALA A 851 -11.32 -24.75 13.47
CA ALA A 851 -12.08 -23.95 12.52
C ALA A 851 -11.85 -24.36 11.04
N ALA A 852 -10.70 -24.96 10.73
CA ALA A 852 -10.31 -25.36 9.37
C ALA A 852 -10.49 -26.87 9.08
N ILE A 853 -11.09 -27.64 10.00
CA ILE A 853 -11.37 -29.07 9.77
C ILE A 853 -12.49 -29.23 8.75
N GLN A 854 -12.17 -29.73 7.56
CA GLN A 854 -13.17 -30.14 6.57
C GLN A 854 -13.87 -31.41 7.04
N LYS A 855 -15.21 -31.41 7.04
CA LYS A 855 -15.98 -32.63 7.29
C LYS A 855 -16.19 -33.36 5.97
N THR A 856 -15.63 -34.56 5.85
CA THR A 856 -15.91 -35.49 4.76
C THR A 856 -17.35 -35.99 4.91
N SER A 857 -18.31 -35.25 4.34
CA SER A 857 -19.67 -35.73 4.14
C SER A 857 -19.69 -36.61 2.90
N THR A 858 -19.63 -37.92 3.13
CA THR A 858 -19.88 -38.93 2.10
C THR A 858 -21.35 -38.91 1.70
N GLU A 859 -21.75 -37.99 0.82
CA GLU A 859 -22.90 -38.09 -0.09
C GLU A 859 -23.04 -36.82 -0.94
N ASN A 860 -23.38 -37.02 -2.22
CA ASN A 860 -23.77 -36.01 -3.22
C ASN A 860 -22.67 -35.10 -3.79
N LEU A 861 -22.08 -35.59 -4.89
CA LEU A 861 -21.62 -34.76 -6.01
C LEU A 861 -22.80 -33.95 -6.58
N GLU A 862 -23.01 -32.70 -6.15
CA GLU A 862 -23.74 -31.69 -6.94
C GLU A 862 -23.57 -30.27 -6.37
N ILE A 863 -23.31 -29.30 -7.25
CA ILE A 863 -23.26 -27.84 -7.06
C ILE A 863 -22.15 -27.30 -6.13
N THR A 864 -21.23 -26.55 -6.74
CA THR A 864 -20.12 -25.83 -6.08
C THR A 864 -20.59 -24.54 -5.38
N GLU A 865 -21.40 -24.65 -4.32
CA GLU A 865 -21.64 -23.50 -3.42
C GLU A 865 -20.41 -23.26 -2.52
N ALA A 866 -20.06 -21.98 -2.30
CA ALA A 866 -18.98 -21.62 -1.41
C ALA A 866 -19.29 -22.02 0.05
N PRO A 867 -18.38 -22.72 0.75
CA PRO A 867 -18.67 -23.23 2.10
C PRO A 867 -18.95 -22.09 3.09
N ASN A 868 -19.95 -22.28 3.94
CA ASN A 868 -20.39 -21.25 4.89
C ASN A 868 -19.25 -20.84 5.86
N PRO A 869 -18.80 -19.57 5.83
CA PRO A 869 -17.66 -19.10 6.64
C PRO A 869 -17.82 -19.23 8.16
N TRP A 870 -19.06 -19.35 8.67
CA TRP A 870 -19.36 -19.55 10.09
C TRP A 870 -19.30 -21.04 10.54
N LYS A 871 -18.84 -21.93 9.65
CA LYS A 871 -18.74 -23.38 9.89
C LYS A 871 -17.37 -23.95 9.47
N LEU A 872 -16.74 -23.36 8.46
CA LEU A 872 -15.42 -23.71 7.94
C LEU A 872 -14.66 -22.43 7.58
N CYS A 873 -13.43 -22.29 8.07
CA CYS A 873 -12.56 -21.14 7.79
C CYS A 873 -11.23 -21.62 7.17
N ARG A 874 -10.55 -20.74 6.44
CA ARG A 874 -9.24 -21.04 5.81
C ARG A 874 -8.11 -21.06 6.83
N VAL A 875 -7.08 -21.87 6.64
CA VAL A 875 -5.86 -21.86 7.48
C VAL A 875 -5.28 -20.46 7.64
N THR A 876 -5.19 -19.67 6.56
CA THR A 876 -4.71 -18.28 6.60
C THR A 876 -5.57 -17.38 7.49
N GLN A 877 -6.89 -17.59 7.55
CA GLN A 877 -7.77 -16.86 8.50
C GLN A 877 -7.54 -17.31 9.94
N VAL A 878 -7.30 -18.62 10.16
CA VAL A 878 -6.96 -19.17 11.47
C VAL A 878 -5.63 -18.61 11.99
N GLU A 879 -4.59 -18.56 11.16
CA GLU A 879 -3.29 -17.98 11.54
C GLU A 879 -3.39 -16.48 11.84
N ASN A 880 -4.20 -15.72 11.08
CA ASN A 880 -4.50 -14.32 11.41
C ASN A 880 -5.16 -14.18 12.80
N ALA A 881 -6.07 -15.07 13.18
CA ALA A 881 -6.68 -15.08 14.51
C ALA A 881 -5.69 -15.52 15.62
N LYS A 882 -4.82 -16.50 15.35
CA LYS A 882 -3.74 -16.93 16.25
C LYS A 882 -2.77 -15.78 16.58
N ILE A 883 -2.38 -14.98 15.58
CA ILE A 883 -1.52 -13.80 15.77
C ILE A 883 -2.18 -12.79 16.71
N ILE A 884 -3.47 -12.48 16.49
CA ILE A 884 -4.25 -11.57 17.35
C ILE A 884 -4.32 -12.10 18.78
N LEU A 885 -4.61 -13.39 18.97
CA LEU A 885 -4.62 -14.02 20.29
C LEU A 885 -3.23 -13.98 20.97
N GLY A 886 -2.15 -14.13 20.21
CA GLY A 886 -0.77 -14.01 20.69
C GLY A 886 -0.38 -12.60 21.15
N MET A 887 -1.01 -11.56 20.61
CA MET A 887 -0.77 -10.17 21.03
C MET A 887 -1.51 -9.79 22.33
N ILE A 888 -2.59 -10.50 22.69
CA ILE A 888 -3.42 -10.17 23.87
C ILE A 888 -2.62 -10.15 25.20
N PRO A 889 -1.72 -11.10 25.51
CA PRO A 889 -0.93 -11.05 26.75
C PRO A 889 -0.05 -9.79 26.87
N ILE A 890 0.57 -9.37 25.76
CA ILE A 890 1.40 -8.15 25.69
C ILE A 890 0.52 -6.90 25.88
N PHE A 891 -0.63 -6.86 25.20
CA PHE A 891 -1.67 -5.84 25.36
C PHE A 891 -2.19 -5.73 26.81
N CYS A 892 -2.38 -6.85 27.51
CA CYS A 892 -2.84 -6.83 28.91
C CYS A 892 -1.82 -6.18 29.84
N CYS A 893 -0.52 -6.38 29.60
CA CYS A 893 0.55 -5.76 30.39
C CYS A 893 0.61 -4.23 30.29
N THR A 894 -0.06 -3.62 29.30
CA THR A 894 -0.04 -2.16 29.11
C THR A 894 -1.23 -1.44 29.77
N ILE A 895 -2.20 -2.21 30.26
CA ILE A 895 -3.33 -1.71 31.08
C ILE A 895 -2.79 -1.05 32.37
N VAL A 896 -1.80 -1.68 33.02
CA VAL A 896 -1.16 -1.18 34.26
C VAL A 896 -0.34 0.10 34.00
N MET A 897 0.22 0.28 32.80
CA MET A 897 0.89 1.52 32.40
C MET A 897 -0.12 2.68 32.39
N THR A 898 -1.26 2.50 31.74
CA THR A 898 -2.30 3.55 31.66
C THR A 898 -2.95 3.81 33.02
N LEU A 899 -3.11 2.79 33.86
CA LEU A 899 -3.51 2.95 35.27
C LEU A 899 -2.58 3.93 36.02
N CYS A 900 -1.26 3.88 35.78
CA CYS A 900 -0.31 4.78 36.41
C CYS A 900 -0.39 6.20 35.82
N LEU A 901 -0.57 6.33 34.50
CA LEU A 901 -0.85 7.62 33.83
C LEU A 901 -2.08 8.31 34.43
N ALA A 902 -3.15 7.55 34.67
CA ALA A 902 -4.39 8.04 35.26
C ALA A 902 -4.18 8.67 36.66
N GLN A 903 -3.25 8.15 37.49
CA GLN A 903 -2.96 8.75 38.80
C GLN A 903 -2.09 10.01 38.71
N LEU A 904 -1.24 10.09 37.68
CA LEU A 904 -0.48 11.31 37.38
C LEU A 904 -1.41 12.44 36.92
N GLN A 905 -2.48 12.11 36.19
CA GLN A 905 -3.49 13.08 35.75
C GLN A 905 -4.52 13.46 36.83
N THR A 906 -4.68 12.64 37.88
CA THR A 906 -5.68 12.87 38.94
C THR A 906 -5.04 13.20 40.30
N PHE A 907 -4.70 12.19 41.11
CA PHE A 907 -4.19 12.41 42.47
C PHE A 907 -2.89 13.21 42.53
N SER A 908 -2.01 13.12 41.54
CA SER A 908 -0.76 13.92 41.52
C SER A 908 -1.03 15.41 41.26
N ILE A 909 -2.11 15.74 40.54
CA ILE A 909 -2.56 17.13 40.36
C ILE A 909 -3.19 17.65 41.66
N GLN A 910 -4.04 16.84 42.30
CA GLN A 910 -4.62 17.15 43.62
C GLN A 910 -3.53 17.29 44.71
N GLN A 911 -2.48 16.47 44.67
CA GLN A 911 -1.29 16.58 45.52
C GLN A 911 -0.59 17.93 45.33
N GLY A 912 -0.35 18.32 44.08
CA GLY A 912 0.30 19.59 43.74
C GLY A 912 -0.48 20.84 44.15
N LEU A 913 -1.80 20.78 44.33
CA LEU A 913 -2.62 21.89 44.85
C LEU A 913 -2.35 22.22 46.32
N THR A 914 -1.70 21.32 47.06
CA THR A 914 -1.30 21.54 48.47
C THR A 914 0.11 22.09 48.62
N MET A 915 0.86 22.17 47.53
CA MET A 915 2.28 22.51 47.50
C MET A 915 2.45 23.97 47.06
N ASP A 916 3.62 24.56 47.28
CA ASP A 916 3.92 25.92 46.83
C ASP A 916 4.08 25.97 45.31
N THR A 917 3.10 26.60 44.66
CA THR A 917 3.01 26.82 43.20
C THR A 917 3.76 28.04 42.71
N SER A 918 4.38 28.83 43.61
CA SER A 918 5.11 30.04 43.22
C SER A 918 6.39 29.71 42.42
N VAL A 919 6.59 30.46 41.34
CA VAL A 919 7.81 30.43 40.52
C VAL A 919 8.59 31.73 40.68
N THR A 920 7.85 32.82 40.79
CA THR A 920 8.32 34.14 41.20
C THR A 920 7.29 34.71 42.18
N THR A 921 7.60 35.84 42.81
CA THR A 921 6.70 36.53 43.75
C THR A 921 5.37 37.01 43.14
N SER A 922 5.21 36.95 41.81
CA SER A 922 4.01 37.39 41.08
C SER A 922 3.44 36.34 40.13
N PHE A 923 4.03 35.14 40.03
CA PHE A 923 3.59 34.11 39.08
C PHE A 923 3.51 32.73 39.74
N HIS A 924 2.30 32.19 39.76
CA HIS A 924 1.98 30.86 40.24
C HIS A 924 1.63 29.95 39.06
N ILE A 925 2.22 28.76 39.01
CA ILE A 925 1.93 27.75 37.99
C ILE A 925 0.87 26.75 38.51
N PRO A 926 -0.23 26.54 37.77
CA PRO A 926 -1.15 25.44 38.03
C PRO A 926 -0.45 24.08 38.07
N PRO A 927 -0.72 23.20 39.06
CA PRO A 927 -0.20 21.83 39.06
C PRO A 927 -0.56 21.04 37.80
N ALA A 928 -1.75 21.29 37.23
CA ALA A 928 -2.20 20.71 35.96
C ALA A 928 -1.37 21.13 34.74
N SER A 929 -0.48 22.12 34.87
CA SER A 929 0.50 22.50 33.84
C SER A 929 1.82 21.72 33.93
N LEU A 930 2.12 21.00 35.01
CA LEU A 930 3.35 20.19 35.13
C LEU A 930 3.59 19.19 33.98
N PRO A 931 2.55 18.57 33.36
CA PRO A 931 2.71 17.73 32.17
C PRO A 931 3.33 18.44 30.94
N ILE A 932 3.57 19.76 30.97
CA ILE A 932 4.35 20.45 29.94
C ILE A 932 5.77 19.87 29.81
N LEU A 933 6.39 19.45 30.91
CA LEU A 933 7.77 18.97 30.91
C LEU A 933 7.96 17.66 30.14
N PRO A 934 7.15 16.60 30.37
CA PRO A 934 7.22 15.41 29.51
C PRO A 934 6.83 15.71 28.06
N ILE A 935 5.88 16.59 27.77
CA ILE A 935 5.55 16.99 26.37
C ILE A 935 6.74 17.67 25.68
N LEU A 936 7.41 18.60 26.37
CA LEU A 936 8.55 19.33 25.82
C LEU A 936 9.78 18.42 25.66
N PHE A 937 9.98 17.47 26.59
CA PHE A 937 10.97 16.42 26.43
C PHE A 937 10.65 15.50 25.23
N MET A 938 9.40 15.08 25.04
CA MET A 938 8.96 14.26 23.90
C MET A 938 9.32 14.90 22.54
N ILE A 939 9.10 16.21 22.40
CA ILE A 939 9.45 16.99 21.19
C ILE A 939 10.96 16.92 20.88
N LEU A 940 11.81 16.89 21.91
CA LEU A 940 13.26 16.81 21.76
C LEU A 940 13.77 15.37 21.63
N ALA A 941 13.17 14.44 22.37
CA ALA A 941 13.62 13.07 22.53
C ALA A 941 13.33 12.22 21.30
N VAL A 942 12.18 12.39 20.62
CA VAL A 942 11.86 11.62 19.42
C VAL A 942 12.86 11.88 18.27
N PRO A 943 13.20 13.13 17.89
CA PRO A 943 14.26 13.39 16.91
C PRO A 943 15.64 12.88 17.33
N VAL A 944 16.00 12.99 18.62
CA VAL A 944 17.27 12.45 19.16
C VAL A 944 17.28 10.92 19.09
N TYR A 945 16.17 10.27 19.38
CA TYR A 945 16.02 8.83 19.30
C TYR A 945 16.24 8.34 17.87
N ASP A 946 15.52 8.90 16.89
CA ASP A 946 15.60 8.46 15.49
C ASP A 946 16.92 8.83 14.81
N ARG A 947 17.51 9.99 15.14
CA ARG A 947 18.73 10.48 14.46
C ARG A 947 20.03 10.08 15.12
N ILE A 948 20.04 9.82 16.43
CA ILE A 948 21.26 9.53 17.20
C ILE A 948 21.20 8.11 17.76
N PHE A 949 20.14 7.77 18.52
CA PHE A 949 20.06 6.46 19.17
C PHE A 949 19.88 5.31 18.16
N VAL A 950 18.93 5.38 17.23
CA VAL A 950 18.65 4.28 16.28
C VAL A 950 19.87 3.94 15.41
N PRO A 951 20.60 4.89 14.79
CA PRO A 951 21.82 4.57 14.03
C PRO A 951 22.94 3.98 14.88
N PHE A 952 23.11 4.47 16.12
CA PHE A 952 24.10 3.96 17.07
C PHE A 952 23.75 2.53 17.55
N ALA A 953 22.52 2.32 18.01
CA ALA A 953 22.02 1.02 18.44
C ALA A 953 22.07 0.00 17.29
N ARG A 954 21.67 0.38 16.07
CA ARG A 954 21.76 -0.47 14.87
C ARG A 954 23.19 -0.90 14.56
N LYS A 955 24.20 -0.06 14.83
CA LYS A 955 25.63 -0.42 14.68
C LYS A 955 26.08 -1.49 15.68
N ILE A 956 25.44 -1.57 16.85
CA ILE A 956 25.77 -2.52 17.92
C ILE A 956 24.95 -3.81 17.81
N THR A 957 23.63 -3.71 17.67
CA THR A 957 22.70 -4.86 17.67
C THR A 957 22.59 -5.53 16.29
N GLY A 958 22.88 -4.79 15.22
CA GLY A 958 22.62 -5.19 13.84
C GLY A 958 21.13 -5.27 13.48
N ASN A 959 20.21 -4.78 14.33
CA ASN A 959 18.77 -4.74 14.06
C ASN A 959 18.41 -3.44 13.31
N PRO A 960 17.66 -3.48 12.18
CA PRO A 960 17.24 -2.27 11.45
C PRO A 960 16.56 -1.18 12.30
N THR A 961 15.81 -1.55 13.34
CA THR A 961 15.12 -0.61 14.26
C THR A 961 15.93 -0.21 15.50
N GLY A 962 17.21 -0.63 15.57
CA GLY A 962 18.10 -0.40 16.71
C GLY A 962 17.85 -1.36 17.88
N ILE A 963 16.65 -1.33 18.46
CA ILE A 963 16.18 -2.25 19.51
C ILE A 963 14.78 -2.78 19.17
N THR A 964 14.42 -3.97 19.65
CA THR A 964 13.14 -4.60 19.29
C THR A 964 11.95 -3.84 19.90
N HIS A 965 10.77 -3.92 19.28
CA HIS A 965 9.59 -3.19 19.75
C HIS A 965 9.20 -3.61 21.19
N LEU A 966 9.29 -4.91 21.52
CA LEU A 966 9.08 -5.40 22.89
C LEU A 966 10.17 -4.95 23.87
N GLN A 967 11.41 -4.71 23.44
CA GLN A 967 12.43 -4.09 24.30
C GLN A 967 12.08 -2.64 24.62
N ARG A 968 11.54 -1.87 23.66
CA ARG A 968 11.05 -0.49 23.89
C ARG A 968 9.94 -0.50 24.96
N VAL A 969 8.92 -1.34 24.78
CA VAL A 969 7.81 -1.49 25.75
C VAL A 969 8.30 -1.91 27.14
N GLY A 970 9.25 -2.86 27.22
CA GLY A 970 9.83 -3.29 28.48
C GLY A 970 10.56 -2.18 29.25
N VAL A 971 11.33 -1.33 28.54
CA VAL A 971 11.99 -0.15 29.15
C VAL A 971 10.97 0.79 29.76
N GLY A 972 9.87 1.07 29.05
CA GLY A 972 8.82 1.94 29.56
C GLY A 972 8.10 1.38 30.80
N LEU A 973 7.79 0.07 30.83
CA LEU A 973 7.20 -0.56 32.01
C LEU A 973 8.11 -0.49 33.26
N VAL A 974 9.43 -0.59 33.11
CA VAL A 974 10.40 -0.38 34.21
C VAL A 974 10.40 1.07 34.68
N LEU A 975 10.47 2.03 33.75
CA LEU A 975 10.48 3.46 34.09
C LEU A 975 9.18 3.90 34.76
N SER A 976 8.04 3.29 34.39
CA SER A 976 6.75 3.49 35.06
C SER A 976 6.77 3.03 36.52
N CYS A 977 7.31 1.84 36.80
CA CYS A 977 7.51 1.33 38.16
C CYS A 977 8.39 2.26 39.01
N ILE A 978 9.48 2.77 38.43
CA ILE A 978 10.39 3.76 39.06
C ILE A 978 9.67 5.08 39.31
N SER A 979 8.87 5.57 38.36
CA SER A 979 8.07 6.79 38.52
C SER A 979 7.07 6.69 39.67
N MET A 980 6.39 5.55 39.82
CA MET A 980 5.44 5.33 40.92
C MET A 980 6.16 5.20 42.28
N ALA A 981 7.35 4.60 42.32
CA ALA A 981 8.19 4.57 43.53
C ALA A 981 8.62 5.99 43.95
N ILE A 982 9.05 6.82 42.99
CA ILE A 982 9.43 8.21 43.26
C ILE A 982 8.22 9.04 43.73
N ALA A 983 7.04 8.86 43.13
CA ALA A 983 5.81 9.49 43.60
C ALA A 983 5.44 9.08 45.03
N ALA A 984 5.62 7.80 45.39
CA ALA A 984 5.43 7.32 46.75
C ALA A 984 6.40 7.96 47.75
N VAL A 985 7.69 8.09 47.39
CA VAL A 985 8.72 8.75 48.21
C VAL A 985 8.44 10.24 48.38
N PHE A 986 8.08 10.95 47.31
CA PHE A 986 7.76 12.39 47.39
C PHE A 986 6.48 12.65 48.19
N GLU A 987 5.49 11.76 48.14
CA GLU A 987 4.30 11.89 49.00
C GLU A 987 4.62 11.63 50.48
N VAL A 988 5.60 10.78 50.80
CA VAL A 988 6.13 10.68 52.18
C VAL A 988 6.79 12.00 52.60
N ILE A 989 7.71 12.54 51.79
CA ILE A 989 8.41 13.81 52.08
C ILE A 989 7.40 14.96 52.26
N ARG A 990 6.43 15.10 51.35
CA ARG A 990 5.39 16.15 51.42
C ARG A 990 4.55 16.03 52.70
N LYS A 991 4.17 14.82 53.10
CA LYS A 991 3.39 14.57 54.32
C LYS A 991 4.19 14.76 55.60
N ASP A 992 5.48 14.46 55.60
CA ASP A 992 6.36 14.72 56.73
C ASP A 992 6.57 16.24 56.91
N VAL A 993 6.79 16.99 55.82
CA VAL A 993 6.77 18.48 55.85
C VAL A 993 5.46 19.03 56.43
N ALA A 994 4.31 18.46 56.06
CA ALA A 994 3.01 18.85 56.62
C ALA A 994 2.87 18.50 58.11
N ARG A 995 3.48 17.41 58.59
CA ARG A 995 3.51 17.04 60.01
C ARG A 995 4.42 17.98 60.82
N ASP A 996 5.65 18.18 60.35
CA ASP A 996 6.70 18.91 61.07
C ASP A 996 6.34 20.40 61.28
N HIS A 997 5.57 20.97 60.35
CA HIS A 997 5.06 22.34 60.43
C HIS A 997 3.64 22.44 61.03
N ASN A 998 3.06 21.33 61.52
CA ASN A 998 1.68 21.26 62.07
C ASN A 998 0.57 21.69 61.09
N MET A 999 0.73 21.43 59.80
CA MET A 999 -0.19 21.81 58.71
C MET A 999 -1.02 20.63 58.17
N LEU A 1000 -1.27 19.60 58.99
CA LEU A 1000 -2.06 18.43 58.58
C LEU A 1000 -3.51 18.76 58.22
N ASP A 1001 -4.06 19.87 58.71
CA ASP A 1001 -5.41 20.36 58.37
C ASP A 1001 -5.36 21.73 57.65
N ALA A 1002 -4.22 22.07 57.04
CA ALA A 1002 -4.08 23.28 56.24
C ALA A 1002 -4.97 23.24 54.98
N ILE A 1003 -5.61 24.38 54.70
CA ILE A 1003 -6.49 24.56 53.56
C ILE A 1003 -5.64 24.72 52.28
N PRO A 1004 -5.76 23.83 51.28
CA PRO A 1004 -5.05 23.94 50.00
C PRO A 1004 -5.26 25.30 49.33
N VAL A 1005 -4.27 25.74 48.53
CA VAL A 1005 -4.20 27.07 47.89
C VAL A 1005 -4.08 28.26 48.86
N VAL A 1006 -4.81 28.27 49.98
CA VAL A 1006 -4.77 29.36 51.00
C VAL A 1006 -3.56 29.23 51.91
N GLN A 1007 -3.21 28.00 52.29
CA GLN A 1007 -2.08 27.65 53.15
C GLN A 1007 -1.22 26.59 52.45
N PRO A 1008 -0.43 26.97 51.42
CA PRO A 1008 0.44 26.04 50.73
C PRO A 1008 1.54 25.52 51.67
N LEU A 1009 1.86 24.24 51.55
CA LEU A 1009 2.99 23.64 52.25
C LEU A 1009 4.32 24.23 51.73
N PRO A 1010 5.36 24.41 52.58
CA PRO A 1010 6.66 24.97 52.21
C PRO A 1010 7.53 23.93 51.48
N ILE A 1011 6.98 23.35 50.42
CA ILE A 1011 7.61 22.42 49.49
C ILE A 1011 7.09 22.76 48.09
N SER A 1012 8.00 23.03 47.16
CA SER A 1012 7.61 23.49 45.83
C SER A 1012 6.97 22.38 44.99
N THR A 1013 5.88 22.73 44.29
CA THR A 1013 5.16 21.84 43.36
C THR A 1013 6.06 21.27 42.26
N PHE A 1014 7.19 21.91 41.93
CA PHE A 1014 8.18 21.39 40.98
C PHE A 1014 8.85 20.07 41.38
N TRP A 1015 8.78 19.62 42.64
CA TRP A 1015 9.26 18.27 43.00
C TRP A 1015 8.52 17.19 42.20
N LEU A 1016 7.22 17.37 41.96
CA LEU A 1016 6.41 16.44 41.15
C LEU A 1016 6.85 16.39 39.67
N SER A 1017 7.61 17.38 39.18
CA SER A 1017 8.15 17.36 37.81
C SER A 1017 8.99 16.11 37.51
N ILE A 1018 9.68 15.54 38.49
CA ILE A 1018 10.59 14.40 38.27
C ILE A 1018 9.80 13.11 37.99
N GLN A 1019 8.69 12.85 38.71
CA GLN A 1019 7.80 11.73 38.39
C GLN A 1019 7.15 11.91 37.01
N PHE A 1020 6.64 13.11 36.69
CA PHE A 1020 6.09 13.40 35.35
C PHE A 1020 7.12 13.21 34.24
N PHE A 1021 8.37 13.64 34.46
CA PHE A 1021 9.46 13.50 33.49
C PHE A 1021 9.82 12.02 33.23
N ILE A 1022 10.04 11.23 34.28
CA ILE A 1022 10.37 9.80 34.17
C ILE A 1022 9.21 9.04 33.52
N PHE A 1023 7.97 9.36 33.88
CA PHE A 1023 6.80 8.77 33.24
C PHE A 1023 6.66 9.20 31.77
N GLY A 1024 7.00 10.44 31.40
CA GLY A 1024 7.01 10.87 30.00
C GLY A 1024 7.99 10.08 29.13
N ILE A 1025 9.17 9.77 29.68
CA ILE A 1025 10.13 8.87 29.01
C ILE A 1025 9.53 7.45 28.90
N ALA A 1026 8.90 6.96 29.97
CA ALA A 1026 8.26 5.65 30.00
C ALA A 1026 7.16 5.51 28.93
N ASP A 1027 6.33 6.55 28.81
CA ASP A 1027 5.23 6.65 27.86
C ASP A 1027 5.75 6.78 26.43
N MET A 1028 6.82 7.55 26.17
CA MET A 1028 7.50 7.58 24.86
C MET A 1028 7.84 6.18 24.35
N PHE A 1029 8.57 5.41 25.17
CA PHE A 1029 9.06 4.09 24.77
C PHE A 1029 7.94 3.06 24.66
N THR A 1030 6.94 3.14 25.54
CA THR A 1030 5.79 2.23 25.53
C THR A 1030 4.84 2.53 24.38
N TYR A 1031 4.38 3.77 24.24
CA TYR A 1031 3.42 4.19 23.22
C TYR A 1031 3.95 3.95 21.81
N VAL A 1032 5.16 4.42 21.49
CA VAL A 1032 5.78 4.22 20.17
C VAL A 1032 6.05 2.73 19.94
N GLY A 1033 6.58 2.02 20.94
CA GLY A 1033 6.85 0.58 20.85
C GLY A 1033 5.60 -0.25 20.58
N LEU A 1034 4.46 0.07 21.21
CA LEU A 1034 3.19 -0.62 21.00
C LEU A 1034 2.55 -0.30 19.65
N LEU A 1035 2.57 0.97 19.24
CA LEU A 1035 2.02 1.40 17.97
C LEU A 1035 2.74 0.71 16.80
N GLU A 1036 4.08 0.68 16.83
CA GLU A 1036 4.88 -0.06 15.86
C GLU A 1036 4.63 -1.58 15.95
N PHE A 1037 4.61 -2.15 17.16
CA PHE A 1037 4.41 -3.59 17.37
C PHE A 1037 3.08 -4.07 16.78
N PHE A 1038 1.96 -3.47 17.20
CA PHE A 1038 0.63 -3.85 16.72
C PHE A 1038 0.48 -3.62 15.21
N TYR A 1039 1.08 -2.55 14.65
CA TYR A 1039 1.05 -2.31 13.21
C TYR A 1039 1.91 -3.32 12.41
N SER A 1040 3.07 -3.72 12.95
CA SER A 1040 3.99 -4.65 12.29
C SER A 1040 3.49 -6.10 12.31
N GLU A 1041 2.87 -6.53 13.41
CA GLU A 1041 2.36 -7.89 13.58
C GLU A 1041 0.95 -8.05 13.00
N ALA A 1042 0.17 -6.97 12.85
CA ALA A 1042 -1.17 -7.03 12.27
C ALA A 1042 -1.18 -7.58 10.82
N PRO A 1043 -2.07 -8.56 10.52
CA PRO A 1043 -2.40 -8.97 9.16
C PRO A 1043 -2.79 -7.78 8.27
N LYS A 1044 -2.40 -7.80 6.98
CA LYS A 1044 -2.65 -6.69 6.03
C LYS A 1044 -4.07 -6.12 6.10
N GLY A 1045 -5.09 -6.99 6.13
CA GLY A 1045 -6.50 -6.60 6.16
C GLY A 1045 -7.01 -5.92 7.44
N ILE A 1046 -6.24 -5.93 8.54
CA ILE A 1046 -6.57 -5.22 9.79
C ILE A 1046 -5.49 -4.24 10.24
N LYS A 1047 -4.53 -3.88 9.37
CA LYS A 1047 -3.50 -2.89 9.71
C LYS A 1047 -4.07 -1.51 10.07
N SER A 1048 -5.18 -1.09 9.46
CA SER A 1048 -5.90 0.13 9.84
C SER A 1048 -6.48 0.04 11.26
N LEU A 1049 -7.01 -1.13 11.65
CA LEU A 1049 -7.56 -1.39 12.98
C LEU A 1049 -6.50 -1.66 14.06
N SER A 1050 -5.22 -1.80 13.71
CA SER A 1050 -4.15 -2.08 14.69
C SER A 1050 -4.09 -1.03 15.81
N THR A 1051 -4.40 0.22 15.48
CA THR A 1051 -4.50 1.34 16.43
C THR A 1051 -5.62 1.18 17.47
N CYS A 1052 -6.69 0.45 17.16
CA CYS A 1052 -7.80 0.19 18.09
C CYS A 1052 -7.36 -0.69 19.28
N PHE A 1053 -6.34 -1.54 19.13
CA PHE A 1053 -5.77 -2.28 20.26
C PHE A 1053 -5.11 -1.35 21.28
N LEU A 1054 -4.44 -0.29 20.83
CA LEU A 1054 -3.86 0.70 21.74
C LEU A 1054 -4.95 1.43 22.54
N TRP A 1055 -6.03 1.87 21.87
CA TRP A 1055 -7.17 2.53 22.52
C TRP A 1055 -7.93 1.62 23.47
N CYS A 1056 -8.08 0.34 23.13
CA CYS A 1056 -8.70 -0.64 24.02
C CYS A 1056 -7.88 -0.83 25.32
N SER A 1057 -6.54 -0.85 25.23
CA SER A 1057 -5.67 -0.97 26.41
C SER A 1057 -5.75 0.28 27.29
N MET A 1058 -5.69 1.47 26.65
CA MET A 1058 -5.83 2.75 27.35
C MET A 1058 -7.16 2.82 28.10
N ALA A 1059 -8.27 2.52 27.42
CA ALA A 1059 -9.60 2.46 28.01
C ALA A 1059 -9.66 1.57 29.25
N LEU A 1060 -9.22 0.31 29.12
CA LEU A 1060 -9.23 -0.65 30.23
C LEU A 1060 -8.37 -0.17 31.41
N GLY A 1061 -7.23 0.50 31.17
CA GLY A 1061 -6.40 1.03 32.25
C GLY A 1061 -7.05 2.20 33.00
N TYR A 1062 -7.75 3.09 32.30
CA TYR A 1062 -8.55 4.14 32.94
C TYR A 1062 -9.72 3.58 33.76
N PHE A 1063 -10.46 2.58 33.25
CA PHE A 1063 -11.50 1.92 34.06
C PHE A 1063 -10.90 1.12 35.23
N PHE A 1064 -9.75 0.50 35.04
CA PHE A 1064 -9.04 -0.21 36.11
C PHE A 1064 -8.54 0.75 37.21
N SER A 1065 -8.24 2.01 36.89
CA SER A 1065 -8.03 3.07 37.89
C SER A 1065 -9.24 3.23 38.80
N THR A 1066 -10.42 3.48 38.24
CA THR A 1066 -11.67 3.63 39.00
C THR A 1066 -11.93 2.39 39.88
N ILE A 1067 -11.75 1.20 39.33
CA ILE A 1067 -11.93 -0.07 40.04
C ILE A 1067 -10.93 -0.18 41.21
N LEU A 1068 -9.64 0.11 40.99
CA LEU A 1068 -8.60 -0.02 42.00
C LEU A 1068 -8.77 0.98 43.15
N VAL A 1069 -9.11 2.24 42.86
CA VAL A 1069 -9.41 3.27 43.87
C VAL A 1069 -10.57 2.82 44.77
N ASN A 1070 -11.64 2.29 44.16
CA ASN A 1070 -12.81 1.80 44.90
C ASN A 1070 -12.50 0.54 45.73
N ILE A 1071 -11.71 -0.40 45.20
CA ILE A 1071 -11.23 -1.58 45.96
C ILE A 1071 -10.39 -1.14 47.17
N VAL A 1072 -9.43 -0.23 46.97
CA VAL A 1072 -8.55 0.26 48.03
C VAL A 1072 -9.34 0.97 49.13
N ASN A 1073 -10.26 1.86 48.78
CA ASN A 1073 -11.11 2.54 49.77
C ASN A 1073 -12.01 1.55 50.52
N SER A 1074 -12.64 0.59 49.83
CA SER A 1074 -13.47 -0.45 50.46
C SER A 1074 -12.67 -1.33 51.43
N ALA A 1075 -11.49 -1.81 51.01
CA ALA A 1075 -10.62 -2.68 51.82
C ALA A 1075 -10.02 -1.97 53.05
N THR A 1076 -9.89 -0.64 53.01
CA THR A 1076 -9.21 0.16 54.06
C THR A 1076 -10.18 0.96 54.93
N ARG A 1077 -11.49 0.79 54.71
CA ARG A 1077 -12.58 1.51 55.37
C ARG A 1077 -12.57 1.43 56.90
N GLY A 1078 -12.16 0.28 57.45
CA GLY A 1078 -12.07 0.06 58.90
C GLY A 1078 -10.74 0.50 59.55
N ILE A 1079 -9.75 0.91 58.76
CA ILE A 1079 -8.38 1.20 59.23
C ILE A 1079 -8.15 2.72 59.40
N THR A 1080 -8.95 3.55 58.74
CA THR A 1080 -8.74 5.00 58.64
C THR A 1080 -9.97 5.77 59.11
N GLN A 1081 -9.76 6.89 59.83
CA GLN A 1081 -10.85 7.74 60.31
C GLN A 1081 -11.65 8.38 59.16
N SER A 1082 -11.06 8.49 57.97
CA SER A 1082 -11.66 8.98 56.73
C SER A 1082 -12.53 7.96 55.99
N GLY A 1083 -12.61 6.70 56.45
CA GLY A 1083 -13.38 5.66 55.76
C GLY A 1083 -12.72 5.07 54.51
N GLY A 1084 -11.41 5.26 54.34
CA GLY A 1084 -10.57 4.70 53.27
C GLY A 1084 -9.26 5.49 53.10
N TRP A 1085 -8.23 4.86 52.53
CA TRP A 1085 -6.93 5.49 52.24
C TRP A 1085 -7.04 6.79 51.42
N LEU A 1086 -8.01 6.87 50.51
CA LEU A 1086 -8.21 8.00 49.59
C LEU A 1086 -9.60 8.65 49.76
N ALA A 1087 -10.41 8.17 50.70
CA ALA A 1087 -11.83 8.54 50.83
C ALA A 1087 -12.06 9.91 51.48
N GLY A 1088 -11.10 10.42 52.26
CA GLY A 1088 -11.21 11.75 52.87
C GLY A 1088 -10.96 12.86 51.87
N ASN A 1089 -11.54 14.05 52.09
CA ASN A 1089 -11.27 15.21 51.24
C ASN A 1089 -9.98 15.98 51.63
N ASN A 1090 -9.31 15.59 52.73
CA ASN A 1090 -8.02 16.13 53.15
C ASN A 1090 -6.87 15.17 52.78
N ILE A 1091 -6.10 15.53 51.75
CA ILE A 1091 -5.00 14.72 51.22
C ILE A 1091 -3.80 14.59 52.20
N ASN A 1092 -3.64 15.51 53.15
CA ASN A 1092 -2.57 15.45 54.17
C ASN A 1092 -2.83 14.34 55.20
N ARG A 1093 -4.12 14.10 55.50
CA ARG A 1093 -4.60 13.00 56.37
C ARG A 1093 -4.72 11.67 55.61
N ASN A 1094 -5.05 11.69 54.33
CA ASN A 1094 -5.14 10.50 53.47
C ASN A 1094 -3.80 9.76 53.31
N HIS A 1095 -3.85 8.49 52.88
CA HIS A 1095 -2.70 7.61 52.73
C HIS A 1095 -2.28 7.41 51.26
N LEU A 1096 -2.20 8.50 50.48
CA LEU A 1096 -1.79 8.47 49.07
C LEU A 1096 -0.40 7.83 48.87
N ASN A 1097 0.52 7.99 49.82
CA ASN A 1097 1.84 7.34 49.79
C ASN A 1097 1.74 5.80 49.74
N LEU A 1098 0.78 5.18 50.44
CA LEU A 1098 0.58 3.73 50.41
C LEU A 1098 -0.03 3.27 49.08
N PHE A 1099 -0.87 4.11 48.46
CA PHE A 1099 -1.46 3.84 47.15
C PHE A 1099 -0.42 3.90 46.02
N PHE A 1100 0.50 4.88 46.03
CA PHE A 1100 1.62 4.91 45.07
C PHE A 1100 2.59 3.73 45.28
N TRP A 1101 2.86 3.30 46.53
CA TRP A 1101 3.61 2.07 46.78
C TRP A 1101 2.92 0.82 46.23
N LEU A 1102 1.60 0.69 46.40
CA LEU A 1102 0.80 -0.38 45.81
C LEU A 1102 0.93 -0.40 44.27
N LEU A 1103 0.88 0.76 43.63
CA LEU A 1103 1.02 0.89 42.17
C LEU A 1103 2.43 0.58 41.67
N SER A 1104 3.46 0.95 42.42
CA SER A 1104 4.84 0.55 42.12
C SER A 1104 5.02 -0.97 42.21
N ALA A 1105 4.52 -1.60 43.29
CA ALA A 1105 4.53 -3.06 43.43
C ALA A 1105 3.74 -3.78 42.33
N LEU A 1106 2.55 -3.28 41.99
CA LEU A 1106 1.73 -3.79 40.89
C LEU A 1106 2.43 -3.65 39.53
N SER A 1107 3.12 -2.53 39.30
CA SER A 1107 3.91 -2.30 38.09
C SER A 1107 5.12 -3.24 37.99
N PHE A 1108 5.77 -3.55 39.12
CA PHE A 1108 6.86 -4.53 39.17
C PHE A 1108 6.38 -5.96 38.88
N ILE A 1109 5.24 -6.37 39.45
CA ILE A 1109 4.60 -7.67 39.14
C ILE A 1109 4.23 -7.72 37.66
N ASN A 1110 3.61 -6.66 37.15
CA ASN A 1110 3.23 -6.54 35.74
C ASN A 1110 4.44 -6.63 34.80
N PHE A 1111 5.55 -5.96 35.12
CA PHE A 1111 6.79 -6.07 34.36
C PHE A 1111 7.38 -7.49 34.41
N SER A 1112 7.28 -8.18 35.55
CA SER A 1112 7.73 -9.57 35.68
C SER A 1112 6.91 -10.53 34.80
N VAL A 1113 5.59 -10.35 34.76
CA VAL A 1113 4.69 -11.09 33.84
C VAL A 1113 5.00 -10.72 32.38
N TYR A 1114 5.23 -9.45 32.09
CA TYR A 1114 5.60 -8.97 30.75
C TYR A 1114 6.90 -9.61 30.25
N LEU A 1115 7.94 -9.71 31.08
CA LEU A 1115 9.19 -10.39 30.73
C LEU A 1115 8.95 -11.87 30.38
N PHE A 1116 8.14 -12.57 31.17
CA PHE A 1116 7.78 -13.96 30.89
C PHE A 1116 7.05 -14.08 29.54
N MET A 1117 6.02 -13.27 29.29
CA MET A 1117 5.24 -13.31 28.05
C MET A 1117 6.06 -12.91 26.83
N SER A 1118 6.83 -11.81 26.91
CA SER A 1118 7.67 -11.34 25.80
C SER A 1118 8.82 -12.31 25.46
N SER A 1119 9.36 -13.04 26.44
CA SER A 1119 10.35 -14.11 26.20
C SER A 1119 9.79 -15.31 25.43
N ARG A 1120 8.46 -15.48 25.41
CA ARG A 1120 7.75 -16.54 24.68
C ARG A 1120 7.10 -16.06 23.38
N TYR A 1121 7.20 -14.76 23.05
CA TYR A 1121 6.57 -14.19 21.86
C TYR A 1121 7.48 -14.31 20.63
N ASN A 1122 7.04 -15.09 19.64
CA ASN A 1122 7.73 -15.24 18.36
C ASN A 1122 7.17 -14.25 17.34
N TYR A 1123 7.94 -13.19 17.05
CA TYR A 1123 7.65 -12.20 16.02
C TYR A 1123 7.28 -12.83 14.67
N ARG A 1124 6.45 -12.12 13.90
CA ARG A 1124 6.17 -12.48 12.51
C ARG A 1124 7.46 -12.32 11.68
N PRO A 1125 7.85 -13.32 10.86
CA PRO A 1125 8.91 -13.12 9.89
C PRO A 1125 8.42 -12.07 8.89
N GLN A 1126 9.01 -10.87 8.95
CA GLN A 1126 8.69 -9.82 7.99
C GLN A 1126 9.12 -10.29 6.60
N THR A 1127 8.15 -10.48 5.70
CA THR A 1127 8.38 -10.56 4.25
C THR A 1127 8.88 -9.20 3.79
N SER A 1128 10.18 -9.02 3.93
CA SER A 1128 10.89 -7.87 3.42
C SER A 1128 10.72 -7.81 1.91
N VAL A 1129 10.11 -6.73 1.43
CA VAL A 1129 10.23 -6.36 0.02
C VAL A 1129 11.67 -5.89 -0.20
N GLY A 1130 12.59 -6.85 -0.36
CA GLY A 1130 14.01 -6.64 -0.63
C GLY A 1130 14.98 -6.65 0.57
N GLY A 1131 14.89 -7.61 1.51
CA GLY A 1131 15.84 -7.73 2.62
C GLY A 1131 16.09 -9.15 3.14
N THR A 1132 17.19 -9.77 2.70
CA THR A 1132 17.66 -11.13 3.03
C THR A 1132 17.40 -11.58 4.48
N ALA A 1133 16.82 -12.76 4.65
CA ALA A 1133 16.71 -13.41 5.96
C ALA A 1133 18.11 -13.81 6.46
N CYS A 1134 18.53 -13.24 7.59
CA CYS A 1134 19.73 -13.69 8.30
C CYS A 1134 19.65 -13.33 9.79
N LYS A 1135 19.22 -14.30 10.62
CA LYS A 1135 19.55 -14.51 12.05
C LYS A 1135 18.51 -15.44 12.73
N SER A 1136 18.71 -16.75 12.63
CA SER A 1136 18.19 -17.73 13.61
C SER A 1136 18.88 -19.09 13.46
N PHE A 1137 20.20 -19.14 13.62
CA PHE A 1137 20.92 -20.39 13.94
C PHE A 1137 22.12 -20.07 14.85
N SER A 1138 21.80 -19.71 16.10
CA SER A 1138 22.80 -19.49 17.16
C SER A 1138 22.18 -19.67 18.55
N GLN A 1139 21.44 -20.77 18.75
CA GLN A 1139 20.99 -21.18 20.08
C GLN A 1139 20.74 -22.70 20.16
N ASP A 1140 21.79 -23.47 19.90
CA ASP A 1140 21.91 -24.89 20.27
C ASP A 1140 23.40 -25.28 20.29
N LEU A 1141 24.16 -24.72 21.25
CA LEU A 1141 25.52 -25.16 21.62
C LEU A 1141 26.11 -24.43 22.85
N SER A 1142 25.36 -24.27 23.95
CA SER A 1142 25.93 -24.34 25.33
C SER A 1142 24.86 -24.21 26.42
N LYS A 1143 24.71 -25.27 27.23
CA LYS A 1143 23.83 -25.43 28.41
C LYS A 1143 22.34 -25.62 28.12
#